data_AF-A0A0N0P5L1-F1
#
_entry.id   AF-A0A0N0P5L1-F1
#
_cell.length_a   1.000
_cell.length_b   1.000
_cell.length_c   1.000
_cell.angle_alpha   90.00
_cell.angle_beta   90.00
_cell.angle_gamma   90.00
#
_symmetry.space_group_name_H-M   'P 1'
#
loop_
_entity.id
_entity.type
_entity.pdbx_description
1 polymer ?
#
loop_
_entity_poly.entity_id
_entity_poly.type
_entity_poly.pdbx_seq_one_letter_code
_entity_poly.pdbx_strand_id
1 'polypeptide(L)'
;MNSLVANTMPPKTVFDLVKSHISLPLNRDYAALKRVLRDWHRYSTQVPLHSKPTFPAELVIAITRTPPSSHSKDNRKKSNRDSTASRFVASTESSASPTARSRRWSLWNRRDAVPTSSGEGAAATAQGGERPLVYRKVVPLHVWTAVLPWEMQRGLSFSDLALPSSLAGGSVTPVAREGHEAQQKTDALKEEEEDLYGVVTPAGVVSGPPACAATRTSAQSPSVHRTLTSITPPVPAMLFLADVPSTKAHGIGFWSGAIRQPIDVLFIAPTLPTSVGPTSPSFQHLREQDGRAAVEDNLVSQQVLKKYFPLHEMHPPSAPAASSSVTFRLHSFSHLDPLPPSLHPSRLGTTEGRTTGLSFTAAPDAPYNSIKEAPRYILETPRHTLQPAVTAALLESRSLLGTKAGAVGNGGQGQDEDQDASIDLIVSLSDALRKDIFAKAQLCVEYVTLLEDAIAHYARELNMDRTAMDGAANPIEDGDASADNAQGDGSPGTNEKPIKVWLSEHESRWMTPEELRRASQATADVNDSKGNHGGDEGACDTDEHLYEAPRQWASEVPNRNESCAEEDVVASPVAANTISTVMPSSSSSSTAMSAAQAAAQAAGATPAQPDAVSAARSISLQSPMLRDETEGRPSYLAPSFVGRHESSTLQRSSVVLSADKLARYPKTHSHMPQLPPVDYELYDLCTRLGVGQQAILYHYHERILREWRAELQRRRSLHSSDRRGIGDVAEGVSASRAIDPADVQRMVALVRDRSLQLAPELVSLVEAVAAA
;
A
#
# COMPACT_ATOMS: atom_id res chain seq x y z
N MET A 1 40.22 -2.72 16.48
CA MET A 1 40.21 -1.59 15.54
C MET A 1 38.98 -0.77 15.84
N ASN A 2 39.19 0.33 16.57
CA ASN A 2 38.16 1.23 17.07
C ASN A 2 37.98 2.42 16.13
N SER A 3 36.78 3.01 16.22
CA SER A 3 36.49 4.43 15.99
C SER A 3 36.40 4.92 14.54
N LEU A 4 35.19 4.83 13.99
CA LEU A 4 34.54 5.91 13.24
C LEU A 4 33.01 5.68 13.30
N VAL A 5 32.45 5.68 14.52
CA VAL A 5 31.01 5.90 14.68
C VAL A 5 30.82 7.39 14.47
N ALA A 6 30.56 7.78 13.23
CA ALA A 6 30.01 9.09 12.96
C ALA A 6 28.71 9.18 13.77
N ASN A 7 28.69 10.02 14.80
CA ASN A 7 27.48 10.51 15.44
C ASN A 7 26.74 11.40 14.42
N THR A 8 26.29 10.82 13.30
CA THR A 8 25.27 11.42 12.47
C THR A 8 24.05 11.52 13.34
N MET A 9 23.66 12.75 13.69
CA MET A 9 22.40 12.98 14.39
C MET A 9 21.31 12.19 13.67
N PRO A 10 20.44 11.47 14.40
CA PRO A 10 19.38 10.70 13.76
C PRO A 10 18.59 11.64 12.84
N PRO A 11 18.28 11.21 11.60
CA PRO A 11 17.57 12.04 10.65
C PRO A 11 16.27 12.51 11.28
N LYS A 12 16.04 13.83 11.20
CA LYS A 12 14.95 14.50 11.92
C LYS A 12 13.58 14.16 11.34
N THR A 13 13.53 13.76 10.07
CA THR A 13 12.29 13.45 9.36
C THR A 13 12.38 12.18 8.52
N VAL A 14 11.21 11.60 8.23
CA VAL A 14 11.04 10.49 7.27
C VAL A 14 11.69 10.81 5.92
N PHE A 15 11.53 12.03 5.43
CA PHE A 15 12.04 12.44 4.12
C PHE A 15 13.56 12.53 4.07
N ASP A 16 14.21 12.91 5.18
CA ASP A 16 15.68 12.92 5.26
C ASP A 16 16.24 11.49 5.23
N LEU A 17 15.57 10.55 5.89
CA LEU A 17 15.93 9.14 5.87
C LEU A 17 15.79 8.57 4.45
N VAL A 18 14.69 8.85 3.76
CA VAL A 18 14.50 8.44 2.35
C VAL A 18 15.59 9.01 1.45
N LYS A 19 15.91 10.31 1.58
CA LYS A 19 17.02 10.92 0.82
C LYS A 19 18.34 10.18 1.01
N SER A 20 18.63 9.73 2.23
CA SER A 20 19.83 8.93 2.51
C SER A 20 19.79 7.53 1.89
N HIS A 21 18.60 6.98 1.64
CA HIS A 21 18.41 5.67 1.05
C HIS A 21 18.46 5.67 -0.48
N ILE A 22 18.21 6.81 -1.14
CA ILE A 22 18.21 6.92 -2.62
C ILE A 22 19.57 6.52 -3.23
N SER A 23 20.67 6.77 -2.52
CA SER A 23 22.01 6.41 -3.00
C SER A 23 22.36 4.93 -2.80
N LEU A 24 21.53 4.15 -2.11
CA LEU A 24 21.83 2.75 -1.77
C LEU A 24 21.36 1.80 -2.90
N PRO A 25 22.21 0.87 -3.37
CA PRO A 25 21.87 -0.01 -4.50
C PRO A 25 21.02 -1.21 -4.07
N LEU A 26 19.76 -0.96 -3.68
CA LEU A 26 18.83 -1.98 -3.14
C LEU A 26 18.67 -3.21 -4.05
N ASN A 27 18.64 -3.03 -5.36
CA ASN A 27 18.44 -4.11 -6.33
C ASN A 27 19.68 -4.99 -6.55
N ARG A 28 20.86 -4.59 -6.07
CA ARG A 28 22.12 -5.31 -6.30
C ARG A 28 22.76 -5.81 -5.01
N ASP A 29 22.48 -5.15 -3.90
CA ASP A 29 23.11 -5.44 -2.62
C ASP A 29 22.07 -5.74 -1.53
N TYR A 30 22.02 -7.01 -1.13
CA TYR A 30 21.21 -7.47 -0.02
C TYR A 30 21.60 -6.81 1.32
N ALA A 31 22.89 -6.49 1.52
CA ALA A 31 23.33 -5.80 2.72
C ALA A 31 22.81 -4.35 2.77
N ALA A 32 22.69 -3.69 1.61
CA ALA A 32 22.06 -2.37 1.48
C ALA A 32 20.57 -2.42 1.86
N LEU A 33 19.84 -3.46 1.43
CA LEU A 33 18.44 -3.67 1.87
C LEU A 33 18.36 -3.80 3.40
N LYS A 34 19.19 -4.67 4.00
CA LYS A 34 19.21 -4.84 5.46
C LYS A 34 19.58 -3.55 6.20
N ARG A 35 20.48 -2.74 5.64
CA ARG A 35 20.80 -1.41 6.19
C ARG A 35 19.59 -0.49 6.19
N VAL A 36 18.87 -0.37 5.07
CA VAL A 36 17.64 0.42 4.96
C VAL A 36 16.60 -0.02 5.99
N LEU A 37 16.38 -1.34 6.13
CA LEU A 37 15.44 -1.87 7.11
C LEU A 37 15.88 -1.59 8.56
N ARG A 38 17.17 -1.69 8.87
CA ARG A 38 17.69 -1.30 10.20
C ARG A 38 17.50 0.18 10.49
N ASP A 39 17.71 1.04 9.50
CA ASP A 39 17.58 2.49 9.66
C ASP A 39 16.10 2.89 9.86
N TRP A 40 15.17 2.26 9.14
CA TRP A 40 13.73 2.38 9.43
C TRP A 40 13.34 1.84 10.80
N HIS A 41 13.91 0.71 11.20
CA HIS A 41 13.66 0.13 12.51
C HIS A 41 14.16 1.04 13.64
N ARG A 42 15.34 1.67 13.47
CA ARG A 42 15.85 2.68 14.40
C ARG A 42 14.94 3.90 14.46
N TYR A 43 14.49 4.42 13.31
CA TYR A 43 13.57 5.55 13.27
C TYR A 43 12.22 5.24 13.95
N SER A 44 11.70 4.02 13.78
CA SER A 44 10.43 3.63 14.38
C SER A 44 10.53 3.35 15.89
N THR A 45 11.65 2.78 16.36
CA THR A 45 11.84 2.36 17.77
C THR A 45 12.56 3.36 18.66
N GLN A 46 13.62 4.00 18.17
CA GLN A 46 14.56 4.76 18.98
C GLN A 46 14.27 6.26 18.96
N VAL A 47 13.63 6.76 17.90
CA VAL A 47 13.26 8.19 17.79
C VAL A 47 11.97 8.43 18.59
N PRO A 48 12.02 9.24 19.67
CA PRO A 48 10.84 9.54 20.48
C PRO A 48 9.72 10.19 19.67
N LEU A 49 8.47 9.87 19.97
CA LEU A 49 7.30 10.47 19.29
C LEU A 49 7.35 12.01 19.30
N HIS A 50 7.74 12.61 20.42
CA HIS A 50 7.86 14.06 20.61
C HIS A 50 8.90 14.75 19.70
N SER A 51 9.87 13.99 19.16
CA SER A 51 10.85 14.51 18.20
C SER A 51 10.38 14.40 16.75
N LYS A 52 9.29 13.66 16.50
CA LYS A 52 8.67 13.55 15.17
C LYS A 52 7.80 14.79 14.90
N PRO A 53 7.67 15.21 13.64
CA PRO A 53 6.90 16.40 13.28
C PRO A 53 5.42 16.25 13.65
N THR A 54 4.83 17.35 14.11
CA THR A 54 3.39 17.49 14.41
C THR A 54 2.80 18.64 13.61
N PHE A 55 1.52 18.52 13.26
CA PHE A 55 0.80 19.53 12.50
C PHE A 55 -0.50 19.95 13.18
N PRO A 56 -0.93 21.21 13.06
CA PRO A 56 -2.18 21.65 13.67
C PRO A 56 -3.40 21.06 12.95
N ALA A 57 -4.45 20.77 13.70
CA ALA A 57 -5.79 20.46 13.22
C ALA A 57 -6.83 20.98 14.20
N GLU A 58 -8.11 20.91 13.84
CA GLU A 58 -9.20 21.38 14.70
C GLU A 58 -10.31 20.33 14.77
N LEU A 59 -10.76 20.00 15.97
CA LEU A 59 -12.03 19.29 16.19
C LEU A 59 -13.13 20.33 16.43
N VAL A 60 -14.09 20.34 15.52
CA VAL A 60 -15.23 21.26 15.51
C VAL A 60 -16.46 20.52 16.00
N ILE A 61 -17.06 21.03 17.08
CA ILE A 61 -18.30 20.54 17.67
C ILE A 61 -19.41 21.52 17.29
N ALA A 62 -20.31 21.11 16.41
CA ALA A 62 -21.47 21.89 16.00
C ALA A 62 -22.73 21.37 16.71
N ILE A 63 -23.41 22.25 17.44
CA ILE A 63 -24.65 21.95 18.15
C ILE A 63 -25.78 22.69 17.45
N THR A 64 -26.74 21.94 16.93
CA THR A 64 -27.93 22.47 16.29
C THR A 64 -29.13 22.24 17.20
N ARG A 65 -29.80 23.32 17.60
CA ARG A 65 -31.02 23.26 18.40
C ARG A 65 -32.20 23.70 17.54
N THR A 66 -33.22 22.85 17.46
CA THR A 66 -34.48 23.22 16.83
C THR A 66 -35.26 24.15 17.77
N PRO A 67 -35.77 25.30 17.30
CA PRO A 67 -36.63 26.12 18.12
C PRO A 67 -37.84 25.29 18.57
N PRO A 68 -38.33 25.47 19.81
CA PRO A 68 -39.54 24.79 20.25
C PRO A 68 -40.64 25.15 19.25
N SER A 69 -41.20 24.16 18.56
CA SER A 69 -42.35 24.40 17.71
C SER A 69 -43.40 25.01 18.61
N SER A 70 -43.78 26.26 18.35
CA SER A 70 -44.86 26.91 19.08
C SER A 70 -46.07 26.01 18.89
N HIS A 71 -46.40 25.21 19.91
CA HIS A 71 -47.62 24.41 19.92
C HIS A 71 -48.75 25.42 19.75
N SER A 72 -49.25 25.54 18.51
CA SER A 72 -50.50 26.18 18.20
C SER A 72 -51.49 25.54 19.15
N LYS A 73 -51.94 26.32 20.14
CA LYS A 73 -53.08 25.96 20.98
C LYS A 73 -54.31 26.05 20.10
N ASP A 74 -54.43 25.15 19.13
CA ASP A 74 -55.65 25.00 18.37
C ASP A 74 -56.68 24.36 19.29
N ASN A 75 -57.72 25.16 19.51
CA ASN A 75 -58.78 24.93 20.45
C ASN A 75 -59.39 23.53 20.29
N ARG A 76 -59.32 22.80 21.39
CA ARG A 76 -60.02 21.55 21.67
C ARG A 76 -61.53 21.76 21.51
N LYS A 77 -62.09 21.55 20.32
CA LYS A 77 -63.54 21.41 20.12
C LYS A 77 -63.90 19.92 20.16
N LYS A 78 -64.63 19.54 21.22
CA LYS A 78 -65.28 18.24 21.42
C LYS A 78 -65.98 17.77 20.14
N SER A 79 -65.67 16.57 19.67
CA SER A 79 -66.65 15.71 19.00
C SER A 79 -66.46 14.27 19.44
N ASN A 80 -67.50 13.79 20.09
CA ASN A 80 -67.76 12.44 20.55
C ASN A 80 -68.12 11.56 19.34
N ARG A 81 -67.51 10.38 19.16
CA ARG A 81 -68.19 9.20 18.61
C ARG A 81 -67.35 7.92 18.65
N ASP A 82 -68.03 6.88 19.07
CA ASP A 82 -67.63 5.47 19.16
C ASP A 82 -67.15 4.87 17.83
N SER A 83 -66.29 3.84 17.88
CA SER A 83 -66.62 2.45 17.48
C SER A 83 -65.37 1.56 17.21
N THR A 84 -65.24 0.53 18.07
CA THR A 84 -64.95 -0.91 17.80
C THR A 84 -63.91 -1.42 16.78
N ALA A 85 -63.10 -2.36 17.29
CA ALA A 85 -62.51 -3.58 16.68
C ALA A 85 -61.42 -3.36 15.59
N SER A 86 -60.33 -4.12 15.43
CA SER A 86 -60.04 -5.57 15.52
C SER A 86 -58.50 -5.70 15.31
N ARG A 87 -57.72 -6.34 16.20
CA ARG A 87 -57.25 -7.76 16.20
C ARG A 87 -55.90 -8.00 15.49
N PHE A 88 -54.95 -8.52 16.29
CA PHE A 88 -53.84 -9.45 16.00
C PHE A 88 -53.15 -9.48 14.63
N VAL A 89 -51.81 -9.37 14.65
CA VAL A 89 -50.90 -10.48 14.28
C VAL A 89 -49.65 -10.43 15.17
N ALA A 90 -49.34 -11.55 15.79
CA ALA A 90 -48.10 -11.83 16.51
C ALA A 90 -47.02 -12.28 15.52
N SER A 91 -45.78 -11.85 15.72
CA SER A 91 -44.60 -12.51 15.14
C SER A 91 -43.57 -12.74 16.23
N THR A 92 -43.25 -14.01 16.36
CA THR A 92 -42.45 -14.72 17.34
C THR A 92 -40.96 -14.34 17.36
N GLU A 93 -40.43 -14.49 18.56
CA GLU A 93 -39.04 -14.41 18.99
C GLU A 93 -38.08 -15.29 18.16
N SER A 94 -36.86 -14.79 17.95
CA SER A 94 -35.68 -15.65 17.98
C SER A 94 -34.63 -15.00 18.88
N SER A 95 -34.14 -15.81 19.81
CA SER A 95 -33.39 -15.39 20.98
C SER A 95 -31.91 -15.17 20.65
N ALA A 96 -31.36 -14.03 21.04
CA ALA A 96 -29.93 -13.86 21.24
C ALA A 96 -29.71 -13.07 22.53
N SER A 97 -28.98 -13.70 23.45
CA SER A 97 -28.76 -13.25 24.82
C SER A 97 -28.05 -11.89 24.92
N PRO A 98 -28.32 -11.08 25.97
CA PRO A 98 -27.74 -9.77 26.13
C PRO A 98 -26.42 -9.86 26.91
N THR A 99 -25.30 -9.57 26.28
CA THR A 99 -24.05 -9.25 27.01
C THR A 99 -23.43 -7.97 26.48
N ALA A 100 -22.99 -7.13 27.42
CA ALA A 100 -22.37 -5.81 27.29
C ALA A 100 -23.32 -4.65 26.94
N ARG A 101 -23.86 -4.02 27.99
CA ARG A 101 -24.38 -2.65 27.97
C ARG A 101 -23.23 -1.68 27.62
N SER A 102 -22.92 -1.53 26.34
CA SER A 102 -22.27 -0.34 25.83
C SER A 102 -23.30 0.79 25.91
N ARG A 103 -22.98 1.89 26.61
CA ARG A 103 -23.80 3.11 26.62
C ARG A 103 -23.70 3.75 25.23
N ARG A 104 -24.47 3.19 24.29
CA ARG A 104 -24.55 3.60 22.89
C ARG A 104 -25.30 4.93 22.81
N TRP A 105 -24.64 5.97 22.33
CA TRP A 105 -25.32 7.18 21.89
C TRP A 105 -25.90 6.88 20.51
N SER A 106 -27.20 6.64 20.41
CA SER A 106 -27.88 6.43 19.12
C SER A 106 -28.04 7.77 18.39
N LEU A 107 -26.94 8.30 17.85
CA LEU A 107 -26.89 9.56 17.11
C LEU A 107 -27.38 9.46 15.66
N TRP A 108 -27.74 8.26 15.17
CA TRP A 108 -27.95 8.04 13.73
C TRP A 108 -29.33 7.48 13.31
N ASN A 109 -30.31 7.41 14.22
CA ASN A 109 -31.62 6.78 13.95
C ASN A 109 -32.81 7.74 13.73
N ARG A 110 -32.59 8.95 13.22
CA ARG A 110 -33.69 9.76 12.67
C ARG A 110 -33.39 10.11 11.21
N ARG A 111 -33.73 9.18 10.32
CA ARG A 111 -34.07 9.54 8.94
C ARG A 111 -35.45 10.17 9.02
N ASP A 112 -35.55 11.46 8.73
CA ASP A 112 -36.82 12.10 8.46
C ASP A 112 -37.48 11.38 7.29
N ALA A 113 -38.59 10.69 7.58
CA ALA A 113 -39.47 10.15 6.56
C ALA A 113 -40.05 11.34 5.78
N VAL A 114 -39.62 11.51 4.54
CA VAL A 114 -40.23 12.44 3.60
C VAL A 114 -41.64 11.92 3.28
N PRO A 115 -42.72 12.68 3.51
CA PRO A 115 -44.02 12.32 2.98
C PRO A 115 -43.98 12.54 1.47
N THR A 116 -44.21 11.48 0.71
CA THR A 116 -44.50 11.56 -0.72
C THR A 116 -45.79 12.35 -0.93
N SER A 117 -45.69 13.61 -1.33
CA SER A 117 -46.80 14.39 -1.88
C SER A 117 -46.55 14.67 -3.36
N SER A 118 -47.21 13.89 -4.21
CA SER A 118 -47.54 14.26 -5.59
C SER A 118 -48.54 15.42 -5.56
N GLY A 119 -48.30 16.50 -6.32
CA GLY A 119 -49.34 17.52 -6.57
C GLY A 119 -48.79 18.92 -6.83
N GLU A 120 -48.75 19.26 -8.11
CA GLU A 120 -48.96 20.58 -8.75
C GLU A 120 -48.89 21.89 -7.94
N GLY A 121 -48.01 22.77 -8.41
CA GLY A 121 -48.20 24.22 -8.58
C GLY A 121 -49.04 25.00 -7.58
N ALA A 122 -48.39 25.60 -6.58
CA ALA A 122 -48.80 26.88 -6.02
C ALA A 122 -47.61 27.58 -5.36
N ALA A 123 -47.41 28.86 -5.69
CA ALA A 123 -46.40 29.73 -5.11
C ALA A 123 -46.60 29.84 -3.59
N ALA A 124 -45.73 29.19 -2.81
CA ALA A 124 -45.71 29.29 -1.37
C ALA A 124 -45.04 30.60 -0.95
N THR A 125 -45.86 31.47 -0.37
CA THR A 125 -45.45 32.64 0.39
C THR A 125 -44.48 32.22 1.50
N ALA A 126 -43.31 32.84 1.54
CA ALA A 126 -42.28 32.62 2.54
C ALA A 126 -42.78 33.06 3.94
N GLN A 127 -43.44 32.15 4.65
CA GLN A 127 -43.61 32.28 6.09
C GLN A 127 -42.26 32.03 6.76
N GLY A 128 -41.83 32.97 7.59
CA GLY A 128 -40.52 33.00 8.23
C GLY A 128 -40.31 31.83 9.19
N GLY A 129 -39.91 30.68 8.65
CA GLY A 129 -39.38 29.56 9.43
C GLY A 129 -38.16 30.03 10.22
N GLU A 130 -38.26 30.00 11.54
CA GLU A 130 -37.15 30.34 12.41
C GLU A 130 -35.94 29.46 12.08
N ARG A 131 -34.82 30.10 11.70
CA ARG A 131 -33.60 29.37 11.36
C ARG A 131 -33.08 28.65 12.60
N PRO A 132 -32.66 27.38 12.49
CA PRO A 132 -32.11 26.65 13.62
C PRO A 132 -30.88 27.36 14.19
N LEU A 133 -30.77 27.38 15.52
CA LEU A 133 -29.60 27.96 16.18
C LEU A 133 -28.45 26.96 16.11
N VAL A 134 -27.36 27.35 15.45
CA VAL A 134 -26.13 26.55 15.35
C VAL A 134 -25.04 27.21 16.19
N TYR A 135 -24.60 26.52 17.23
CA TYR A 135 -23.44 26.89 18.03
C TYR A 135 -22.24 26.04 17.61
N ARG A 136 -21.05 26.64 17.54
CA ARG A 136 -19.82 25.98 17.13
C ARG A 136 -18.74 26.17 18.19
N LYS A 137 -18.18 25.07 18.68
CA LYS A 137 -16.98 25.05 19.52
C LYS A 137 -15.82 24.44 18.74
N VAL A 138 -14.63 25.00 18.91
CA VAL A 138 -13.40 24.54 18.26
C VAL A 138 -12.43 24.06 19.35
N VAL A 139 -11.89 22.86 19.18
CA VAL A 139 -10.86 22.28 20.03
C VAL A 139 -9.58 22.14 19.18
N PRO A 140 -8.50 22.87 19.50
CA PRO A 140 -7.26 22.79 18.76
C PRO A 140 -6.56 21.45 19.01
N LEU A 141 -6.03 20.84 17.96
CA LEU A 141 -5.32 19.57 17.98
C LEU A 141 -3.90 19.75 17.43
N HIS A 142 -2.96 18.98 17.96
CA HIS A 142 -1.63 18.79 17.38
C HIS A 142 -1.46 17.32 17.01
N VAL A 143 -1.29 17.06 15.73
CA VAL A 143 -1.47 15.75 15.13
C VAL A 143 -0.14 15.21 14.61
N TRP A 144 0.26 14.02 15.07
CA TRP A 144 1.24 13.17 14.40
C TRP A 144 0.55 12.36 13.30
N THR A 145 1.19 12.20 12.15
CA THR A 145 0.67 11.42 11.03
C THR A 145 1.28 10.01 11.01
N ALA A 146 0.44 8.99 10.85
CA ALA A 146 0.83 7.59 10.68
C ALA A 146 0.23 7.05 9.38
N VAL A 147 1.02 7.11 8.31
CA VAL A 147 0.60 6.69 6.95
C VAL A 147 1.48 5.56 6.43
N LEU A 148 2.73 5.49 6.87
CA LEU A 148 3.67 4.44 6.47
C LEU A 148 3.37 3.14 7.22
N PRO A 149 3.64 1.95 6.66
CA PRO A 149 3.25 0.67 7.29
C PRO A 149 3.79 0.49 8.70
N TRP A 150 5.06 0.86 8.94
CA TRP A 150 5.67 0.79 10.29
C TRP A 150 5.10 1.84 11.27
N GLU A 151 4.60 2.98 10.77
CA GLU A 151 3.91 3.97 11.60
C GLU A 151 2.50 3.47 11.94
N MET A 152 1.79 2.91 10.96
CA MET A 152 0.45 2.34 11.14
C MET A 152 0.45 1.14 12.07
N GLN A 153 1.40 0.22 11.91
CA GLN A 153 1.52 -0.96 12.76
C GLN A 153 1.88 -0.61 14.21
N ARG A 154 2.73 0.41 14.41
CA ARG A 154 3.23 0.76 15.74
C ARG A 154 2.28 1.70 16.47
N GLY A 155 1.73 2.71 15.80
CA GLY A 155 0.90 3.75 16.40
C GLY A 155 1.55 4.36 17.65
N LEU A 156 0.80 4.37 18.76
CA LEU A 156 1.25 4.86 20.07
C LEU A 156 1.99 3.82 20.93
N SER A 157 2.38 2.67 20.37
CA SER A 157 3.13 1.64 21.11
C SER A 157 4.39 2.21 21.76
N PHE A 158 4.54 1.95 23.06
CA PHE A 158 5.66 2.41 23.91
C PHE A 158 5.86 3.94 23.96
N SER A 159 4.90 4.73 23.49
CA SER A 159 4.98 6.19 23.44
C SER A 159 3.92 6.81 24.35
N ASP A 160 4.26 7.94 24.95
CA ASP A 160 3.33 8.77 25.71
C ASP A 160 2.80 9.87 24.78
N LEU A 161 1.48 10.08 24.80
CA LEU A 161 0.83 11.11 23.98
C LEU A 161 0.76 12.39 24.81
N ALA A 162 1.86 13.14 24.83
CA ALA A 162 2.00 14.44 25.49
C ALA A 162 2.54 15.48 24.51
N LEU A 163 2.18 16.75 24.71
CA LEU A 163 2.77 17.83 23.91
C LEU A 163 4.14 18.20 24.47
N PRO A 164 5.11 18.60 23.60
CA PRO A 164 6.33 19.22 24.04
C PRO A 164 6.02 20.43 24.94
N SER A 165 6.77 20.60 26.03
CA SER A 165 6.56 21.71 26.98
C SER A 165 6.58 23.09 26.32
N SER A 166 7.27 23.24 25.19
CA SER A 166 7.30 24.46 24.37
C SER A 166 5.95 24.82 23.74
N LEU A 167 5.09 23.84 23.48
CA LEU A 167 3.75 24.01 22.91
C LEU A 167 2.66 24.02 23.98
N ALA A 168 2.93 23.40 25.14
CA ALA A 168 2.02 23.38 26.28
C ALA A 168 1.98 24.71 27.07
N GLY A 169 3.02 25.55 26.94
CA GLY A 169 3.22 26.75 27.76
C GLY A 169 2.80 28.06 27.11
N GLY A 170 1.51 28.39 27.18
CA GLY A 170 1.01 29.77 27.08
C GLY A 170 1.12 30.53 28.42
N SER A 171 2.15 30.26 29.22
CA SER A 171 2.34 30.89 30.53
C SER A 171 3.02 32.24 30.34
N VAL A 172 2.22 33.32 30.37
CA VAL A 172 2.71 34.68 30.63
C VAL A 172 3.31 34.70 32.04
N THR A 173 4.61 34.44 32.14
CA THR A 173 5.36 34.84 33.33
C THR A 173 5.54 36.35 33.28
N PRO A 174 5.08 37.10 34.31
CA PRO A 174 5.31 38.53 34.37
C PRO A 174 6.80 38.79 34.51
N VAL A 175 7.28 39.74 33.71
CA VAL A 175 8.63 40.31 33.74
C VAL A 175 8.98 40.73 35.17
N ALA A 176 9.89 40.01 35.81
CA ALA A 176 10.65 40.51 36.94
C ALA A 176 11.97 41.07 36.40
N ARG A 177 12.04 42.39 36.44
CA ARG A 177 13.16 43.24 36.07
C ARG A 177 14.20 43.18 37.18
N GLU A 178 15.37 42.62 36.90
CA GLU A 178 16.59 42.93 37.65
C GLU A 178 17.78 42.81 36.70
N GLY A 179 18.46 43.93 36.49
CA GLY A 179 19.67 44.01 35.70
C GLY A 179 20.89 43.76 36.57
N HIS A 180 21.97 43.29 35.96
CA HIS A 180 23.28 43.92 36.09
C HIS A 180 24.19 43.52 34.93
N GLU A 181 24.95 44.52 34.50
CA GLU A 181 25.92 44.55 33.43
C GLU A 181 27.08 43.55 33.65
N ALA A 182 27.58 42.97 32.57
CA ALA A 182 29.01 42.80 32.36
C ALA A 182 29.33 42.64 30.87
N GLN A 183 30.16 43.55 30.43
CA GLN A 183 30.66 43.84 29.10
C GLN A 183 31.94 43.03 28.83
N GLN A 184 32.18 42.70 27.55
CA GLN A 184 33.43 42.22 26.88
C GLN A 184 33.18 40.93 26.08
N LYS A 185 33.70 40.70 24.88
CA LYS A 185 34.53 41.46 23.94
C LYS A 185 34.54 40.62 22.64
N THR A 186 34.66 41.34 21.52
CA THR A 186 34.83 40.90 20.13
C THR A 186 35.68 39.65 19.90
N ASP A 187 35.30 38.78 18.96
CA ASP A 187 36.08 38.66 17.71
C ASP A 187 35.33 37.92 16.59
N ALA A 188 35.53 38.45 15.39
CA ALA A 188 34.95 38.06 14.14
C ALA A 188 35.89 37.12 13.38
N LEU A 189 35.37 36.01 12.87
CA LEU A 189 35.93 35.31 11.72
C LEU A 189 34.77 34.96 10.79
N LYS A 190 34.69 35.74 9.71
CA LYS A 190 33.94 35.39 8.50
C LYS A 190 34.80 34.40 7.73
N GLU A 191 34.25 33.22 7.43
CA GLU A 191 34.68 32.46 6.25
C GLU A 191 33.61 32.66 5.18
N GLU A 192 34.06 33.28 4.09
CA GLU A 192 33.35 33.47 2.84
C GLU A 192 33.44 32.14 2.08
N GLU A 193 32.31 31.53 1.72
CA GLU A 193 32.26 30.48 0.71
C GLU A 193 31.50 31.04 -0.49
N GLU A 194 32.18 31.03 -1.63
CA GLU A 194 31.84 31.70 -2.89
C GLU A 194 30.64 31.04 -3.57
N ASP A 195 29.65 31.87 -3.90
CA ASP A 195 28.52 31.52 -4.77
C ASP A 195 28.97 31.59 -6.24
N LEU A 196 29.11 30.42 -6.89
CA LEU A 196 29.73 30.27 -8.21
C LEU A 196 28.79 30.55 -9.40
N TYR A 197 27.55 31.04 -9.17
CA TYR A 197 26.65 31.41 -10.27
C TYR A 197 25.97 32.77 -10.02
N GLY A 198 26.78 33.82 -10.10
CA GLY A 198 26.31 35.20 -10.12
C GLY A 198 25.39 35.49 -11.31
N VAL A 199 24.12 35.73 -11.01
CA VAL A 199 23.21 36.50 -11.89
C VAL A 199 22.75 37.73 -11.11
N VAL A 200 23.24 38.88 -11.58
CA VAL A 200 23.03 40.22 -11.01
C VAL A 200 21.83 40.87 -11.67
N THR A 201 20.93 41.45 -10.87
CA THR A 201 20.32 42.81 -10.95
C THR A 201 18.86 42.84 -10.43
N PRO A 202 18.31 44.00 -9.99
CA PRO A 202 18.86 44.97 -9.04
C PRO A 202 17.87 45.32 -7.89
N ALA A 203 18.39 45.99 -6.86
CA ALA A 203 17.74 46.33 -5.61
C ALA A 203 16.57 47.33 -5.72
N GLY A 204 15.56 47.15 -4.86
CA GLY A 204 14.46 48.10 -4.66
C GLY A 204 13.91 48.05 -3.23
N VAL A 205 14.43 48.95 -2.40
CA VAL A 205 13.77 49.73 -1.32
C VAL A 205 12.96 48.98 -0.24
N VAL A 206 13.49 49.09 0.98
CA VAL A 206 12.87 48.86 2.30
C VAL A 206 11.60 49.70 2.49
N SER A 207 10.47 49.07 2.86
CA SER A 207 9.41 49.74 3.63
C SER A 207 8.54 48.71 4.36
N GLY A 208 8.26 48.98 5.63
CA GLY A 208 7.51 48.13 6.55
C GLY A 208 6.01 47.99 6.22
N PRO A 209 5.28 47.18 7.03
CA PRO A 209 3.90 46.82 6.72
C PRO A 209 2.95 48.00 6.95
N PRO A 210 2.09 48.37 5.99
CA PRO A 210 1.07 49.37 6.22
C PRO A 210 -0.17 48.75 6.90
N ALA A 211 -0.56 49.35 8.01
CA ALA A 211 -1.93 49.31 8.49
C ALA A 211 -2.82 50.07 7.49
N CYS A 212 -3.84 49.41 6.93
CA CYS A 212 -4.89 50.07 6.17
C CYS A 212 -6.24 49.78 6.80
N ALA A 213 -6.78 50.82 7.44
CA ALA A 213 -8.19 50.99 7.70
C ALA A 213 -8.92 51.26 6.37
N ALA A 214 -9.99 50.52 6.09
CA ALA A 214 -10.96 50.90 5.08
C ALA A 214 -12.37 50.79 5.69
N THR A 215 -13.06 51.92 5.69
CA THR A 215 -14.44 52.08 6.15
C THR A 215 -15.35 52.10 4.93
N ARG A 216 -16.56 51.52 5.08
CA ARG A 216 -17.83 51.76 4.37
C ARG A 216 -18.33 50.79 3.28
N THR A 217 -19.24 49.92 3.75
CA THR A 217 -20.68 49.78 3.38
C THR A 217 -21.09 49.49 1.93
N SER A 218 -21.65 48.28 1.71
CA SER A 218 -22.98 48.10 1.08
C SER A 218 -23.53 46.68 1.30
N ALA A 219 -24.84 46.63 1.52
CA ALA A 219 -25.72 45.57 1.99
C ALA A 219 -25.61 44.16 1.34
N GLN A 220 -25.39 43.15 2.20
CA GLN A 220 -26.08 41.85 2.18
C GLN A 220 -26.04 41.31 3.62
N SER A 221 -27.20 40.97 4.18
CA SER A 221 -27.38 40.55 5.57
C SER A 221 -26.71 39.20 5.85
N PRO A 222 -25.62 39.13 6.64
CA PRO A 222 -25.05 37.86 7.05
C PRO A 222 -25.78 37.37 8.30
N SER A 223 -26.14 36.08 8.32
CA SER A 223 -26.47 35.40 9.57
C SER A 223 -25.28 35.55 10.52
N VAL A 224 -25.53 36.14 11.69
CA VAL A 224 -24.50 36.34 12.73
C VAL A 224 -24.10 34.98 13.30
N HIS A 225 -23.12 34.33 12.67
CA HIS A 225 -22.39 33.21 13.26
C HIS A 225 -21.40 33.79 14.27
N ARG A 226 -21.82 33.86 15.53
CA ARG A 226 -20.96 34.32 16.63
C ARG A 226 -20.09 33.14 17.07
N THR A 227 -18.93 32.97 16.43
CA THR A 227 -17.92 31.98 16.85
C THR A 227 -17.26 32.48 18.13
N LEU A 228 -17.63 31.92 19.28
CA LEU A 228 -16.92 32.17 20.54
C LEU A 228 -15.75 31.19 20.62
N THR A 229 -14.54 31.69 20.40
CA THR A 229 -13.31 30.92 20.58
C THR A 229 -13.02 30.76 22.06
N SER A 230 -13.62 29.72 22.67
CA SER A 230 -13.23 29.22 23.99
C SER A 230 -11.75 28.80 23.94
N ILE A 231 -10.91 29.40 24.78
CA ILE A 231 -9.46 29.12 24.87
C ILE A 231 -9.29 27.72 25.49
N THR A 232 -9.40 26.69 24.64
CA THR A 232 -9.09 25.32 25.03
C THR A 232 -7.62 25.05 24.71
N PRO A 233 -6.85 24.43 25.62
CA PRO A 233 -5.46 24.10 25.34
C PRO A 233 -5.38 23.11 24.17
N PRO A 234 -4.31 23.15 23.36
CA PRO A 234 -4.11 22.19 22.28
C PRO A 234 -4.04 20.76 22.83
N VAL A 235 -4.74 19.84 22.17
CA VAL A 235 -4.77 18.42 22.53
C VAL A 235 -3.84 17.63 21.61
N PRO A 236 -2.92 16.80 22.13
CA PRO A 236 -2.11 15.91 21.30
C PRO A 236 -2.98 14.81 20.69
N ALA A 237 -2.71 14.44 19.43
CA ALA A 237 -3.45 13.40 18.74
C ALA A 237 -2.58 12.67 17.70
N MET A 238 -2.91 11.43 17.36
CA MET A 238 -2.30 10.69 16.26
C MET A 238 -3.34 10.36 15.20
N LEU A 239 -3.06 10.68 13.94
CA LEU A 239 -3.94 10.44 12.80
C LEU A 239 -3.37 9.32 11.94
N PHE A 240 -4.16 8.27 11.78
CA PHE A 240 -3.91 7.16 10.87
C PHE A 240 -4.71 7.33 9.59
N LEU A 241 -4.11 6.95 8.47
CA LEU A 241 -4.79 6.87 7.17
C LEU A 241 -4.68 5.45 6.63
N ALA A 242 -5.80 4.73 6.61
CA ALA A 242 -5.88 3.40 6.01
C ALA A 242 -6.10 3.50 4.49
N ASP A 243 -5.42 2.64 3.74
CA ASP A 243 -5.63 2.54 2.30
C ASP A 243 -6.96 1.83 1.95
N VAL A 244 -7.48 2.12 0.76
CA VAL A 244 -8.75 1.56 0.28
C VAL A 244 -8.67 0.04 0.10
N PRO A 245 -7.61 -0.54 -0.51
CA PRO A 245 -7.51 -1.99 -0.69
C PRO A 245 -7.53 -2.77 0.62
N SER A 246 -6.75 -2.36 1.63
CA SER A 246 -6.70 -3.09 2.90
C SER A 246 -7.99 -2.92 3.70
N THR A 247 -8.57 -1.72 3.69
CA THR A 247 -9.89 -1.47 4.31
C THR A 247 -10.97 -2.36 3.70
N LYS A 248 -10.94 -2.56 2.37
CA LYS A 248 -11.90 -3.42 1.67
C LYS A 248 -11.68 -4.90 1.98
N ALA A 249 -10.42 -5.35 2.07
CA ALA A 249 -10.09 -6.75 2.25
C ALA A 249 -10.30 -7.23 3.70
N HIS A 250 -9.94 -6.41 4.69
CA HIS A 250 -9.85 -6.84 6.09
C HIS A 250 -10.76 -6.06 7.04
N GLY A 251 -11.37 -4.95 6.59
CA GLY A 251 -12.00 -3.98 7.48
C GLY A 251 -10.96 -3.19 8.28
N ILE A 252 -11.44 -2.39 9.24
CA ILE A 252 -10.57 -1.58 10.12
C ILE A 252 -10.74 -2.08 11.56
N GLY A 253 -9.62 -2.47 12.17
CA GLY A 253 -9.57 -2.89 13.56
C GLY A 253 -8.28 -2.37 14.20
N PHE A 254 -8.44 -1.75 15.37
CA PHE A 254 -7.35 -1.28 16.21
C PHE A 254 -7.31 -2.11 17.48
N TRP A 255 -6.12 -2.26 18.05
CA TRP A 255 -5.93 -2.96 19.31
C TRP A 255 -4.94 -2.20 20.19
N SER A 256 -5.00 -2.47 21.49
CA SER A 256 -4.18 -1.81 22.51
C SER A 256 -2.73 -2.35 22.52
N GLY A 257 -1.98 -2.07 21.45
CA GLY A 257 -0.59 -2.51 21.29
C GLY A 257 0.36 -1.69 22.14
N ALA A 258 0.80 -2.23 23.28
CA ALA A 258 1.80 -1.64 24.16
C ALA A 258 1.62 -0.12 24.45
N ILE A 259 0.39 0.39 24.41
CA ILE A 259 0.09 1.78 24.73
C ILE A 259 0.31 2.00 26.23
N ARG A 260 0.81 3.20 26.60
CA ARG A 260 1.14 3.52 27.99
C ARG A 260 0.00 4.15 28.77
N GLN A 261 -0.96 4.74 28.06
CA GLN A 261 -2.10 5.43 28.64
C GLN A 261 -3.39 5.03 27.90
N PRO A 262 -4.56 5.10 28.57
CA PRO A 262 -5.84 4.93 27.89
C PRO A 262 -6.03 6.01 26.81
N ILE A 263 -6.63 5.61 25.69
CA ILE A 263 -6.88 6.50 24.55
C ILE A 263 -8.31 6.37 24.03
N ASP A 264 -8.78 7.47 23.47
CA ASP A 264 -10.03 7.62 22.75
C ASP A 264 -9.75 7.46 21.24
N VAL A 265 -10.49 6.56 20.58
CA VAL A 265 -10.33 6.23 19.15
C VAL A 265 -11.53 6.75 18.37
N LEU A 266 -11.27 7.68 17.46
CA LEU A 266 -12.28 8.38 16.67
C LEU A 266 -12.20 7.90 15.21
N PHE A 267 -13.23 7.21 14.74
CA PHE A 267 -13.32 6.73 13.37
C PHE A 267 -13.99 7.80 12.50
N ILE A 268 -13.23 8.39 11.58
CA ILE A 268 -13.62 9.57 10.80
C ILE A 268 -13.79 9.16 9.33
N ALA A 269 -14.93 9.54 8.75
CA ALA A 269 -15.26 9.31 7.36
C ALA A 269 -15.22 10.63 6.56
N PRO A 270 -14.63 10.64 5.36
CA PRO A 270 -14.81 11.74 4.43
C PRO A 270 -16.24 11.69 3.87
N THR A 271 -16.98 12.78 4.04
CA THR A 271 -18.38 12.88 3.62
C THR A 271 -18.58 14.09 2.72
N LEU A 272 -19.42 13.92 1.70
CA LEU A 272 -19.83 14.98 0.79
C LEU A 272 -21.14 15.62 1.27
N PRO A 273 -21.39 16.91 0.98
CA PRO A 273 -22.68 17.53 1.23
C PRO A 273 -23.80 16.76 0.54
N THR A 274 -24.98 16.68 1.15
CA THR A 274 -26.13 15.96 0.59
C THR A 274 -26.56 16.49 -0.79
N SER A 275 -26.36 17.78 -1.06
CA SER A 275 -26.62 18.41 -2.36
C SER A 275 -25.67 17.95 -3.48
N VAL A 276 -24.49 17.43 -3.12
CA VAL A 276 -23.41 17.00 -4.03
C VAL A 276 -23.07 15.52 -3.77
N GLY A 277 -23.97 14.82 -3.07
CA GLY A 277 -23.72 13.54 -2.42
C GLY A 277 -23.37 12.40 -3.40
N PRO A 278 -22.99 11.22 -2.87
CA PRO A 278 -22.58 10.05 -3.65
C PRO A 278 -23.65 9.53 -4.62
N THR A 279 -24.90 9.97 -4.48
CA THR A 279 -26.02 9.61 -5.35
C THR A 279 -26.05 10.37 -6.67
N SER A 280 -25.28 11.45 -6.82
CA SER A 280 -25.21 12.20 -8.07
C SER A 280 -24.04 11.73 -8.93
N PRO A 281 -24.27 10.90 -9.97
CA PRO A 281 -23.20 10.37 -10.80
C PRO A 281 -22.47 11.47 -11.60
N SER A 282 -23.13 12.59 -11.88
CA SER A 282 -22.52 13.73 -12.60
C SER A 282 -21.40 14.38 -11.81
N PHE A 283 -21.62 14.70 -10.53
CA PHE A 283 -20.57 15.26 -9.67
C PHE A 283 -19.47 14.24 -9.36
N GLN A 284 -19.80 12.94 -9.30
CA GLN A 284 -18.78 11.91 -9.20
C GLN A 284 -17.89 11.91 -10.45
N HIS A 285 -18.48 11.92 -11.65
CA HIS A 285 -17.74 11.95 -12.90
C HIS A 285 -16.88 13.20 -13.03
N LEU A 286 -17.40 14.37 -12.66
CA LEU A 286 -16.65 15.62 -12.65
C LEU A 286 -15.43 15.55 -11.73
N ARG A 287 -15.58 15.03 -10.51
CA ARG A 287 -14.44 14.83 -9.59
C ARG A 287 -13.41 13.85 -10.13
N GLU A 288 -13.85 12.77 -10.78
CA GLU A 288 -12.95 11.80 -11.41
C GLU A 288 -12.20 12.44 -12.59
N GLN A 289 -12.85 13.32 -13.36
CA GLN A 289 -12.22 14.08 -14.45
C GLN A 289 -11.26 15.15 -13.91
N ASP A 290 -11.66 15.93 -12.91
CA ASP A 290 -10.82 16.93 -12.24
C ASP A 290 -9.61 16.27 -11.59
N GLY A 291 -9.81 15.12 -10.94
CA GLY A 291 -8.74 14.33 -10.34
C GLY A 291 -7.74 13.79 -11.36
N ARG A 292 -8.20 13.45 -12.58
CA ARG A 292 -7.31 13.09 -13.69
C ARG A 292 -6.56 14.31 -14.22
N ALA A 293 -7.25 15.44 -14.40
CA ALA A 293 -6.67 16.68 -14.90
C ALA A 293 -5.63 17.26 -13.94
N ALA A 294 -5.89 17.25 -12.63
CA ALA A 294 -5.01 17.79 -11.59
C ALA A 294 -3.68 17.03 -11.43
N VAL A 295 -3.57 15.87 -12.06
CA VAL A 295 -2.42 14.99 -11.93
C VAL A 295 -1.50 15.02 -13.16
N GLU A 296 -1.91 15.65 -14.27
CA GLU A 296 -1.09 15.84 -15.48
C GLU A 296 -0.21 14.62 -15.83
N ASP A 297 -0.85 13.49 -16.18
CA ASP A 297 -0.22 12.21 -16.54
C ASP A 297 0.74 11.57 -15.50
N ASN A 298 0.87 12.14 -14.30
CA ASN A 298 1.70 11.55 -13.24
C ASN A 298 1.01 10.30 -12.65
N LEU A 299 1.41 9.13 -13.15
CA LEU A 299 0.91 7.82 -12.72
C LEU A 299 0.96 7.60 -11.20
N VAL A 300 2.00 8.10 -10.52
CA VAL A 300 2.11 7.95 -9.06
C VAL A 300 0.99 8.71 -8.37
N SER A 301 0.80 9.98 -8.72
CA SER A 301 -0.23 10.80 -8.09
C SER A 301 -1.64 10.24 -8.38
N GLN A 302 -1.86 9.62 -9.55
CA GLN A 302 -3.11 8.91 -9.84
C GLN A 302 -3.30 7.70 -8.93
N GLN A 303 -2.23 6.92 -8.71
CA GLN A 303 -2.25 5.79 -7.79
C GLN A 303 -2.49 6.24 -6.34
N VAL A 304 -1.90 7.35 -5.91
CA VAL A 304 -2.12 7.94 -4.57
C VAL A 304 -3.59 8.32 -4.39
N LEU A 305 -4.18 9.04 -5.34
CA LEU A 305 -5.60 9.40 -5.27
C LEU A 305 -6.48 8.15 -5.25
N LYS A 306 -6.21 7.15 -6.09
CA LYS A 306 -7.01 5.91 -6.12
C LYS A 306 -6.87 5.07 -4.84
N LYS A 307 -5.67 4.98 -4.28
CA LYS A 307 -5.34 4.13 -3.12
C LYS A 307 -5.72 4.78 -1.79
N TYR A 308 -5.54 6.09 -1.66
CA TYR A 308 -5.70 6.82 -0.39
C TYR A 308 -6.81 7.88 -0.41
N PHE A 309 -7.09 8.54 -1.53
CA PHE A 309 -8.04 9.66 -1.61
C PHE A 309 -9.12 9.48 -2.71
N PRO A 310 -9.94 8.42 -2.66
CA PRO A 310 -10.92 8.05 -3.70
C PRO A 310 -12.07 9.06 -3.85
N LEU A 311 -12.23 10.00 -2.91
CA LEU A 311 -13.19 11.11 -3.02
C LEU A 311 -12.50 12.43 -3.41
N HIS A 312 -11.20 12.38 -3.72
CA HIS A 312 -10.37 13.56 -3.95
C HIS A 312 -10.45 14.55 -2.78
N GLU A 313 -10.47 14.02 -1.56
CA GLU A 313 -10.52 14.80 -0.33
C GLU A 313 -9.22 15.57 -0.05
N MET A 314 -8.12 15.18 -0.71
CA MET A 314 -6.84 15.87 -0.73
C MET A 314 -6.34 15.96 -2.18
N HIS A 315 -5.63 17.03 -2.49
CA HIS A 315 -5.09 17.31 -3.82
C HIS A 315 -3.55 17.39 -3.77
N PRO A 316 -2.87 17.09 -4.90
CA PRO A 316 -1.44 17.31 -4.99
C PRO A 316 -1.11 18.78 -4.74
N PRO A 317 0.05 19.09 -4.13
CA PRO A 317 0.42 20.45 -3.76
C PRO A 317 0.60 21.40 -4.96
N SER A 318 0.76 20.87 -6.18
CA SER A 318 0.84 21.61 -7.43
C SER A 318 -0.52 22.03 -7.99
N ALA A 319 -1.61 21.38 -7.58
CA ALA A 319 -2.94 21.73 -8.05
C ALA A 319 -3.39 23.08 -7.47
N PRO A 320 -4.14 23.90 -8.24
CA PRO A 320 -4.75 25.11 -7.70
C PRO A 320 -5.62 24.74 -6.50
N ALA A 321 -5.61 25.59 -5.47
CA ALA A 321 -6.35 25.39 -4.22
C ALA A 321 -7.87 25.47 -4.44
N ALA A 322 -8.42 24.46 -5.13
CA ALA A 322 -9.85 24.24 -5.18
C ALA A 322 -10.30 23.81 -3.79
N SER A 323 -11.29 24.51 -3.25
CA SER A 323 -11.88 24.15 -1.97
C SER A 323 -12.59 22.80 -2.11
N SER A 324 -11.95 21.71 -1.67
CA SER A 324 -12.60 20.40 -1.59
C SER A 324 -13.86 20.54 -0.73
N SER A 325 -15.02 20.17 -1.28
CA SER A 325 -16.29 20.19 -0.56
C SER A 325 -16.42 19.06 0.46
N VAL A 326 -15.41 18.18 0.54
CA VAL A 326 -15.37 17.06 1.48
C VAL A 326 -15.19 17.56 2.91
N THR A 327 -16.01 17.03 3.81
CA THR A 327 -15.91 17.25 5.26
C THR A 327 -15.55 15.94 5.96
N PHE A 328 -14.61 15.98 6.90
CA PHE A 328 -14.21 14.82 7.69
C PHE A 328 -15.09 14.73 8.93
N ARG A 329 -16.06 13.82 8.94
CA ARG A 329 -17.04 13.69 10.03
C ARG A 329 -16.76 12.47 10.88
N LEU A 330 -16.99 12.59 12.18
CA LEU A 330 -16.91 11.45 13.07
C LEU A 330 -18.05 10.47 12.76
N HIS A 331 -17.70 9.25 12.38
CA HIS A 331 -18.64 8.17 12.11
C HIS A 331 -18.98 7.40 13.38
N SER A 332 -17.96 6.93 14.08
CA SER A 332 -18.10 6.15 15.32
C SER A 332 -16.94 6.43 16.27
N PHE A 333 -17.13 6.07 17.53
CA PHE A 333 -16.18 6.33 18.61
C PHE A 333 -16.01 5.09 19.47
N SER A 334 -14.77 4.81 19.87
CA SER A 334 -14.43 3.74 20.80
C SER A 334 -13.24 4.15 21.68
N HIS A 335 -12.72 3.24 22.47
CA HIS A 335 -11.56 3.45 23.32
C HIS A 335 -10.73 2.20 23.50
N LEU A 336 -9.47 2.44 23.86
CA LEU A 336 -8.49 1.41 24.14
C LEU A 336 -7.85 1.67 25.50
N ASP A 337 -7.87 0.66 26.35
CA ASP A 337 -7.19 0.65 27.65
C ASP A 337 -5.86 -0.10 27.54
N PRO A 338 -4.80 0.33 28.23
CA PRO A 338 -3.49 -0.32 28.17
C PRO A 338 -3.57 -1.77 28.65
N LEU A 339 -2.86 -2.67 27.97
CA LEU A 339 -2.80 -4.08 28.38
C LEU A 339 -2.11 -4.23 29.75
N PRO A 340 -2.68 -5.02 30.67
CA PRO A 340 -2.03 -5.30 31.93
C PRO A 340 -0.72 -6.08 31.69
N PRO A 341 0.34 -5.87 32.50
CA PRO A 341 1.61 -6.50 32.24
C PRO A 341 1.62 -8.03 32.28
N SER A 342 0.60 -8.66 32.85
CA SER A 342 0.44 -10.12 32.89
C SER A 342 -0.15 -10.71 31.60
N LEU A 343 -0.78 -9.89 30.74
CA LEU A 343 -1.48 -10.37 29.56
C LEU A 343 -0.61 -10.17 28.30
N HIS A 344 -0.28 -11.27 27.63
CA HIS A 344 0.45 -11.23 26.36
C HIS A 344 -0.51 -10.92 25.19
N PRO A 345 -0.13 -10.05 24.22
CA PRO A 345 -0.98 -9.72 23.06
C PRO A 345 -1.49 -10.94 22.28
N SER A 346 -0.66 -11.96 22.08
CA SER A 346 -1.06 -13.20 21.38
C SER A 346 -2.17 -14.00 22.08
N ARG A 347 -2.56 -13.63 23.30
CA ARG A 347 -3.70 -14.23 24.03
C ARG A 347 -4.98 -13.40 23.92
N LEU A 348 -4.95 -12.26 23.24
CA LEU A 348 -6.14 -11.45 22.94
C LEU A 348 -7.10 -12.29 22.09
N GLY A 349 -8.30 -12.56 22.62
CA GLY A 349 -9.30 -13.43 22.01
C GLY A 349 -9.51 -14.77 22.72
N THR A 350 -8.62 -15.15 23.64
CA THR A 350 -8.86 -16.28 24.55
C THR A 350 -9.78 -15.86 25.70
N THR A 351 -10.46 -16.83 26.33
CA THR A 351 -11.37 -16.58 27.47
C THR A 351 -10.68 -15.86 28.64
N GLU A 352 -9.36 -16.03 28.78
CA GLU A 352 -8.53 -15.36 29.80
C GLU A 352 -8.47 -13.83 29.63
N GLY A 353 -8.67 -13.31 28.41
CA GLY A 353 -8.58 -11.87 28.12
C GLY A 353 -9.82 -11.05 28.45
N ARG A 354 -10.90 -11.67 28.97
CA ARG A 354 -12.19 -11.00 29.18
C ARG A 354 -12.27 -10.34 30.55
N THR A 355 -11.48 -9.30 30.78
CA THR A 355 -11.61 -8.44 31.95
C THR A 355 -12.84 -7.54 31.82
N THR A 356 -13.77 -7.63 32.77
CA THR A 356 -14.99 -6.82 32.76
C THR A 356 -14.66 -5.33 32.81
N GLY A 357 -15.10 -4.58 31.79
CA GLY A 357 -15.00 -3.12 31.75
C GLY A 357 -13.76 -2.54 31.09
N LEU A 358 -12.82 -3.38 30.61
CA LEU A 358 -11.68 -2.93 29.79
C LEU A 358 -11.92 -3.24 28.31
N SER A 359 -11.48 -2.34 27.44
CA SER A 359 -11.56 -2.48 25.98
C SER A 359 -10.15 -2.54 25.39
N PHE A 360 -9.78 -3.68 24.79
CA PHE A 360 -8.46 -3.86 24.16
C PHE A 360 -8.50 -3.83 22.63
N THR A 361 -9.69 -3.74 22.05
CA THR A 361 -9.92 -3.71 20.60
C THR A 361 -10.98 -2.67 20.25
N ALA A 362 -10.77 -1.93 19.17
CA ALA A 362 -11.69 -0.92 18.67
C ALA A 362 -11.93 -1.15 17.17
N ALA A 363 -13.19 -1.17 16.77
CA ALA A 363 -13.60 -1.25 15.38
C ALA A 363 -14.72 -0.24 15.13
N PRO A 364 -14.87 0.29 13.91
CA PRO A 364 -15.98 1.18 13.59
C PRO A 364 -17.31 0.43 13.65
N ASP A 365 -18.38 1.12 14.05
CA ASP A 365 -19.73 0.56 13.97
C ASP A 365 -20.12 0.36 12.50
N ALA A 366 -20.69 -0.80 12.15
CA ALA A 366 -21.34 -1.03 10.86
C ALA A 366 -22.81 -0.56 10.91
N PRO A 367 -23.44 -0.12 9.80
CA PRO A 367 -22.93 -0.11 8.41
C PRO A 367 -22.52 1.30 7.90
N TYR A 368 -21.60 1.32 6.93
CA TYR A 368 -21.31 2.50 6.08
C TYR A 368 -21.90 2.30 4.67
N ASN A 369 -22.30 3.39 4.02
CA ASN A 369 -23.06 3.34 2.76
C ASN A 369 -22.23 2.85 1.55
N SER A 370 -20.92 3.13 1.55
CA SER A 370 -20.02 2.73 0.47
C SER A 370 -18.59 2.55 0.98
N ILE A 371 -17.77 1.77 0.26
CA ILE A 371 -16.35 1.59 0.59
C ILE A 371 -15.58 2.91 0.50
N LYS A 372 -15.99 3.82 -0.40
CA LYS A 372 -15.35 5.15 -0.56
C LYS A 372 -15.57 6.05 0.68
N GLU A 373 -16.74 5.89 1.32
CA GLU A 373 -17.15 6.62 2.53
C GLU A 373 -16.86 5.86 3.83
N ALA A 374 -16.20 4.70 3.76
CA ALA A 374 -15.78 3.98 4.96
C ALA A 374 -14.86 4.87 5.81
N PRO A 375 -14.91 4.75 7.16
CA PRO A 375 -14.11 5.56 8.05
C PRO A 375 -12.62 5.18 7.98
N ARG A 376 -11.87 5.83 7.08
CA ARG A 376 -10.44 5.52 6.79
C ARG A 376 -9.46 6.41 7.55
N TYR A 377 -9.94 7.48 8.15
CA TYR A 377 -9.16 8.37 8.99
C TYR A 377 -9.44 8.00 10.44
N ILE A 378 -8.41 7.63 11.21
CA ILE A 378 -8.57 7.25 12.61
C ILE A 378 -7.76 8.22 13.45
N LEU A 379 -8.41 8.89 14.40
CA LEU A 379 -7.77 9.85 15.28
C LEU A 379 -7.73 9.29 16.70
N GLU A 380 -6.53 9.02 17.20
CA GLU A 380 -6.28 8.63 18.59
C GLU A 380 -5.98 9.87 19.43
N THR A 381 -6.69 10.03 20.54
CA THR A 381 -6.56 11.17 21.47
C THR A 381 -6.48 10.66 22.92
N PRO A 382 -6.00 11.47 23.88
CA PRO A 382 -6.06 11.11 25.28
C PRO A 382 -7.49 10.77 25.70
N ARG A 383 -7.63 9.78 26.57
CA ARG A 383 -8.93 9.34 27.07
C ARG A 383 -9.72 10.49 27.70
N HIS A 384 -11.02 10.52 27.42
CA HIS A 384 -11.94 11.58 27.84
C HIS A 384 -11.64 12.95 27.22
N THR A 385 -11.07 13.02 26.01
CA THR A 385 -10.93 14.31 25.30
C THR A 385 -12.29 14.82 24.83
N LEU A 386 -13.12 13.92 24.27
CA LEU A 386 -14.36 14.30 23.59
C LEU A 386 -15.48 14.67 24.55
N GLN A 387 -15.65 13.88 25.63
CA GLN A 387 -16.76 14.05 26.57
C GLN A 387 -16.78 15.44 27.24
N PRO A 388 -15.69 15.94 27.86
CA PRO A 388 -15.66 17.27 28.46
C PRO A 388 -15.85 18.39 27.43
N ALA A 389 -15.28 18.23 26.23
CA ALA A 389 -15.41 19.21 25.16
C ALA A 389 -16.87 19.35 24.70
N VAL A 390 -17.57 18.22 24.52
CA VAL A 390 -18.99 18.19 24.15
C VAL A 390 -19.87 18.72 25.29
N THR A 391 -19.62 18.34 26.54
CA THR A 391 -20.36 18.87 27.70
C THR A 391 -20.21 20.38 27.80
N ALA A 392 -18.99 20.90 27.65
CA ALA A 392 -18.74 22.33 27.67
C ALA A 392 -19.44 23.05 26.48
N ALA A 393 -19.41 22.47 25.28
CA ALA A 393 -20.14 22.99 24.12
C ALA A 393 -21.65 23.05 24.38
N LEU A 394 -22.23 22.01 24.99
CA LEU A 394 -23.65 21.97 25.34
C LEU A 394 -24.04 23.05 26.36
N LEU A 395 -23.23 23.24 27.40
CA LEU A 395 -23.44 24.29 28.40
C LEU A 395 -23.34 25.69 27.79
N GLU A 396 -22.29 25.95 27.00
CA GLU A 396 -22.10 27.22 26.31
C GLU A 396 -23.27 27.50 25.34
N SER A 397 -23.71 26.51 24.56
CA SER A 397 -24.87 26.65 23.66
C SER A 397 -26.17 26.99 24.40
N ARG A 398 -26.37 26.43 25.60
CA ARG A 398 -27.55 26.70 26.45
C ARG A 398 -27.50 28.11 27.02
N SER A 399 -26.32 28.57 27.45
CA SER A 399 -26.15 29.92 28.00
C SER A 399 -26.48 31.01 26.97
N LEU A 400 -26.12 30.80 25.70
CA LEU A 400 -26.40 31.74 24.61
C LEU A 400 -27.91 31.85 24.30
N LEU A 401 -28.65 30.75 24.44
CA LEU A 401 -30.10 30.75 24.35
C LEU A 401 -30.76 31.51 25.51
N GLY A 402 -30.30 31.25 26.74
CA GLY A 402 -30.83 31.90 27.95
C GLY A 402 -30.69 33.43 27.92
N THR A 403 -29.55 33.94 27.41
CA THR A 403 -29.34 35.39 27.26
C THR A 403 -30.27 36.06 26.26
N LYS A 404 -30.87 35.32 25.32
CA LYS A 404 -31.76 35.86 24.29
C LYS A 404 -33.22 35.88 24.73
N ALA A 405 -33.63 34.93 25.58
CA ALA A 405 -34.99 34.83 26.12
C ALA A 405 -35.24 35.77 27.33
N GLY A 406 -34.19 36.14 28.07
CA GLY A 406 -34.30 36.95 29.29
C GLY A 406 -34.67 38.43 29.14
N ALA A 407 -34.89 38.93 27.91
CA ALA A 407 -35.25 40.34 27.67
C ALA A 407 -36.77 40.61 27.68
N VAL A 408 -37.62 39.57 27.77
CA VAL A 408 -39.08 39.72 27.74
C VAL A 408 -39.72 38.96 28.90
N GLY A 409 -40.09 39.69 29.96
CA GLY A 409 -41.24 39.32 30.80
C GLY A 409 -41.04 38.28 31.91
N ASN A 410 -40.82 38.81 33.11
CA ASN A 410 -41.07 38.27 34.45
C ASN A 410 -42.00 37.04 34.60
N GLY A 411 -41.53 36.03 35.34
CA GLY A 411 -42.38 35.29 36.29
C GLY A 411 -43.01 33.98 35.81
N GLY A 412 -42.20 32.99 35.43
CA GLY A 412 -42.66 31.61 35.34
C GLY A 412 -41.50 30.63 35.46
N GLN A 413 -41.40 29.93 36.60
CA GLN A 413 -40.59 28.72 36.75
C GLN A 413 -41.23 27.60 35.90
N GLY A 414 -41.18 27.73 34.58
CA GLY A 414 -41.54 26.68 33.65
C GLY A 414 -40.36 25.73 33.51
N GLN A 415 -40.60 24.45 33.71
CA GLN A 415 -39.65 23.35 33.58
C GLN A 415 -38.77 23.52 32.34
N ASP A 416 -37.45 23.37 32.51
CA ASP A 416 -36.51 23.11 31.43
C ASP A 416 -36.98 21.85 30.67
N GLU A 417 -37.83 22.00 29.68
CA GLU A 417 -38.00 20.96 28.68
C GLU A 417 -36.66 20.85 27.94
N ASP A 418 -35.98 19.71 28.12
CA ASP A 418 -34.75 19.37 27.43
C ASP A 418 -34.97 19.54 25.92
N GLN A 419 -34.56 20.68 25.37
CA GLN A 419 -34.62 20.94 23.94
C GLN A 419 -33.73 19.91 23.23
N ASP A 420 -34.34 19.15 22.32
CA ASP A 420 -33.62 18.23 21.44
C ASP A 420 -32.48 18.98 20.73
N ALA A 421 -31.24 18.58 21.03
CA ALA A 421 -30.03 19.14 20.45
C ALA A 421 -29.34 18.06 19.60
N SER A 422 -29.08 18.37 18.33
CA SER A 422 -28.26 17.54 17.45
C SER A 422 -26.80 17.98 17.54
N ILE A 423 -25.88 17.02 17.61
CA ILE A 423 -24.43 17.25 17.73
C ILE A 423 -23.75 16.67 16.50
N ASP A 424 -23.01 17.49 15.77
CA ASP A 424 -22.17 17.09 14.65
C ASP A 424 -20.70 17.35 15.01
N LEU A 425 -19.83 16.42 14.64
CA LEU A 425 -18.41 16.40 15.02
C LEU A 425 -17.57 16.32 13.76
N ILE A 426 -16.84 17.40 13.48
CA ILE A 426 -16.12 17.60 12.22
C ILE A 426 -14.65 17.83 12.53
N VAL A 427 -13.75 17.16 11.82
CA VAL A 427 -12.31 17.40 11.90
C VAL A 427 -11.87 18.26 10.73
N SER A 428 -11.25 19.41 11.02
CA SER A 428 -10.68 20.30 10.02
C SER A 428 -9.16 20.13 10.00
N LEU A 429 -8.63 19.64 8.89
CA LEU A 429 -7.19 19.43 8.69
C LEU A 429 -6.56 20.70 8.13
N SER A 430 -5.48 21.18 8.75
CA SER A 430 -4.69 22.31 8.22
C SER A 430 -4.02 21.97 6.89
N ASP A 431 -3.68 22.98 6.11
CA ASP A 431 -3.01 22.78 4.82
C ASP A 431 -1.65 22.10 4.99
N ALA A 432 -0.91 22.40 6.07
CA ALA A 432 0.35 21.75 6.38
C ALA A 432 0.16 20.25 6.66
N LEU A 433 -0.86 19.90 7.44
CA LEU A 433 -1.21 18.50 7.73
C LEU A 433 -1.64 17.76 6.45
N ARG A 434 -2.46 18.38 5.60
CA ARG A 434 -2.88 17.79 4.31
C ARG A 434 -1.69 17.52 3.40
N LYS A 435 -0.76 18.48 3.30
CA LYS A 435 0.48 18.33 2.52
C LYS A 435 1.35 17.19 3.03
N ASP A 436 1.52 17.06 4.35
CA ASP A 436 2.29 15.96 4.95
C ASP A 436 1.64 14.60 4.70
N ILE A 437 0.33 14.47 4.91
CA ILE A 437 -0.41 13.23 4.64
C ILE A 437 -0.28 12.83 3.16
N PHE A 438 -0.45 13.79 2.24
CA PHE A 438 -0.31 13.53 0.81
C PHE A 438 1.12 13.10 0.45
N ALA A 439 2.14 13.80 0.97
CA ALA A 439 3.54 13.47 0.72
C ALA A 439 3.93 12.09 1.27
N LYS A 440 3.43 11.71 2.45
CA LYS A 440 3.63 10.35 2.99
C LYS A 440 2.88 9.29 2.18
N ALA A 441 1.67 9.58 1.71
CA ALA A 441 0.91 8.66 0.84
C ALA A 441 1.63 8.45 -0.50
N GLN A 442 2.20 9.51 -1.08
CA GLN A 442 3.07 9.44 -2.25
C GLN A 442 4.31 8.58 -1.98
N LEU A 443 4.98 8.79 -0.83
CA LEU A 443 6.11 7.98 -0.42
C LEU A 443 5.74 6.49 -0.27
N CYS A 444 4.54 6.17 0.23
CA CYS A 444 4.08 4.78 0.28
C CYS A 444 3.96 4.16 -1.13
N VAL A 445 3.50 4.92 -2.12
CA VAL A 445 3.37 4.41 -3.49
C VAL A 445 4.73 4.29 -4.18
N GLU A 446 5.57 5.33 -4.10
CA GLU A 446 6.85 5.38 -4.83
C GLU A 446 7.95 4.55 -4.17
N TYR A 447 8.10 4.64 -2.85
CA TYR A 447 9.24 4.10 -2.14
C TYR A 447 8.92 2.78 -1.44
N VAL A 448 7.80 2.70 -0.72
CA VAL A 448 7.47 1.49 0.05
C VAL A 448 7.12 0.33 -0.87
N THR A 449 6.37 0.55 -1.96
CA THR A 449 6.08 -0.52 -2.94
C THR A 449 7.37 -1.12 -3.51
N LEU A 450 8.35 -0.29 -3.90
CA LEU A 450 9.64 -0.76 -4.40
C LEU A 450 10.44 -1.52 -3.33
N LEU A 451 10.35 -1.07 -2.07
CA LEU A 451 10.98 -1.76 -0.95
C LEU A 451 10.33 -3.13 -0.70
N GLU A 452 9.01 -3.25 -0.80
CA GLU A 452 8.28 -4.52 -0.71
C GLU A 452 8.65 -5.47 -1.84
N ASP A 453 8.75 -4.97 -3.07
CA ASP A 453 9.18 -5.75 -4.23
C ASP A 453 10.63 -6.26 -4.07
N ALA A 454 11.53 -5.42 -3.55
CA ALA A 454 12.90 -5.84 -3.24
C ALA A 454 12.94 -6.91 -2.15
N ILE A 455 12.16 -6.76 -1.06
CA ILE A 455 12.05 -7.79 -0.02
C ILE A 455 11.50 -9.09 -0.60
N ALA A 456 10.46 -9.03 -1.43
CA ALA A 456 9.87 -10.20 -2.08
C ALA A 456 10.84 -10.85 -3.07
N HIS A 457 11.66 -10.06 -3.77
CA HIS A 457 12.73 -10.55 -4.63
C HIS A 457 13.76 -11.36 -3.82
N TYR A 458 14.37 -10.77 -2.80
CA TYR A 458 15.38 -11.46 -1.99
C TYR A 458 14.79 -12.60 -1.15
N ALA A 459 13.55 -12.49 -0.69
CA ALA A 459 12.86 -13.59 -0.02
C ALA A 459 12.71 -14.80 -0.96
N ARG A 460 12.36 -14.57 -2.24
CA ARG A 460 12.34 -15.64 -3.25
C ARG A 460 13.73 -16.16 -3.55
N GLU A 461 14.71 -15.28 -3.78
CA GLU A 461 16.10 -15.66 -4.10
C GLU A 461 16.72 -16.53 -2.98
N LEU A 462 16.51 -16.17 -1.71
CA LEU A 462 16.96 -16.94 -0.55
C LEU A 462 16.17 -18.24 -0.32
N ASN A 463 15.10 -18.47 -1.08
CA ASN A 463 14.25 -19.66 -0.99
C ASN A 463 14.14 -20.41 -2.33
N MET A 464 14.97 -20.06 -3.31
CA MET A 464 15.10 -20.75 -4.59
C MET A 464 16.49 -21.37 -4.73
N ASP A 465 16.58 -22.45 -5.50
CA ASP A 465 17.87 -23.07 -5.79
C ASP A 465 18.69 -22.13 -6.69
N ARG A 466 19.91 -21.78 -6.27
CA ARG A 466 20.82 -20.94 -7.07
C ARG A 466 21.08 -21.55 -8.44
N THR A 467 21.15 -22.88 -8.54
CA THR A 467 21.36 -23.57 -9.82
C THR A 467 20.16 -23.42 -10.77
N ALA A 468 18.94 -23.34 -10.23
CA ALA A 468 17.74 -23.08 -11.00
C ALA A 468 17.64 -21.61 -11.43
N MET A 469 18.17 -20.67 -10.65
CA MET A 469 18.26 -19.26 -11.04
C MET A 469 19.33 -19.01 -12.11
N ASP A 470 20.53 -19.58 -11.97
CA ASP A 470 21.60 -19.41 -12.94
C ASP A 470 21.25 -20.04 -14.30
N GLY A 471 20.53 -21.16 -14.31
CA GLY A 471 20.02 -21.79 -15.53
C GLY A 471 18.82 -21.07 -16.18
N ALA A 472 18.15 -20.17 -15.47
CA ALA A 472 17.07 -19.34 -15.99
C ALA A 472 17.55 -17.93 -16.39
N ALA A 473 18.58 -17.42 -15.73
CA ALA A 473 19.20 -16.12 -15.99
C ALA A 473 20.23 -16.18 -17.13
N ASN A 474 20.96 -17.30 -17.26
CA ASN A 474 21.76 -17.60 -18.43
C ASN A 474 21.00 -18.65 -19.26
N PRO A 475 20.38 -18.28 -20.41
CA PRO A 475 20.10 -19.31 -21.40
C PRO A 475 21.43 -20.00 -21.70
N ILE A 476 21.39 -21.33 -21.80
CA ILE A 476 22.51 -22.14 -22.26
C ILE A 476 22.95 -21.53 -23.60
N GLU A 477 24.00 -20.70 -23.58
CA GLU A 477 24.79 -20.46 -24.78
C GLU A 477 25.41 -21.82 -25.06
N ASP A 478 24.82 -22.55 -26.01
CA ASP A 478 25.44 -23.71 -26.61
C ASP A 478 26.83 -23.26 -27.09
N GLY A 479 27.84 -23.65 -26.31
CA GLY A 479 29.23 -23.32 -26.55
C GLY A 479 29.72 -24.02 -27.80
N ASP A 480 29.52 -23.39 -28.95
CA ASP A 480 30.28 -23.58 -30.18
C ASP A 480 31.01 -22.28 -30.50
N ALA A 481 32.04 -21.98 -29.71
CA ALA A 481 33.11 -21.09 -30.12
C ALA A 481 34.42 -21.81 -29.82
N SER A 482 34.93 -22.51 -30.84
CA SER A 482 36.24 -23.16 -30.88
C SER A 482 37.33 -22.28 -30.29
N ALA A 483 37.80 -22.65 -29.11
CA ALA A 483 39.11 -22.25 -28.62
C ALA A 483 40.16 -23.14 -29.31
N ASP A 484 40.53 -22.77 -30.54
CA ASP A 484 41.77 -23.21 -31.18
C ASP A 484 42.12 -22.23 -32.31
N ASN A 485 42.71 -21.10 -31.92
CA ASN A 485 43.74 -20.36 -32.67
C ASN A 485 44.18 -19.14 -31.86
N ALA A 486 45.04 -19.38 -30.87
CA ALA A 486 45.80 -18.32 -30.20
C ALA A 486 47.10 -18.07 -30.95
N GLN A 487 47.09 -17.16 -31.94
CA GLN A 487 48.30 -16.44 -32.34
C GLN A 487 47.99 -15.13 -33.10
N GLY A 488 48.26 -14.00 -32.44
CA GLY A 488 48.23 -12.62 -32.96
C GLY A 488 46.81 -12.05 -33.09
N ASP A 489 46.46 -10.82 -32.75
CA ASP A 489 47.20 -9.59 -32.51
C ASP A 489 46.35 -8.73 -31.56
N GLY A 490 47.02 -7.87 -30.79
CA GLY A 490 46.44 -7.16 -29.66
C GLY A 490 45.32 -6.18 -30.04
N SER A 491 44.11 -6.42 -29.55
CA SER A 491 43.08 -5.39 -29.44
C SER A 491 42.18 -5.64 -28.22
N PRO A 492 41.94 -4.66 -27.35
CA PRO A 492 41.15 -4.84 -26.14
C PRO A 492 39.65 -4.78 -26.49
N GLY A 493 39.11 -5.88 -27.00
CA GLY A 493 37.67 -6.05 -27.19
C GLY A 493 37.00 -6.35 -25.85
N THR A 494 36.16 -5.44 -25.37
CA THR A 494 35.33 -5.60 -24.18
C THR A 494 34.30 -6.71 -24.41
N ASN A 495 34.46 -7.85 -23.75
CA ASN A 495 33.41 -8.87 -23.64
C ASN A 495 32.28 -8.32 -22.74
N GLU A 496 31.45 -7.45 -23.29
CA GLU A 496 30.29 -6.90 -22.59
C GLU A 496 29.17 -7.95 -22.56
N LYS A 497 28.76 -8.33 -21.35
CA LYS A 497 27.66 -9.30 -21.16
C LYS A 497 26.39 -8.76 -21.81
N PRO A 498 25.66 -9.58 -22.60
CA PRO A 498 24.40 -9.15 -23.18
C PRO A 498 23.39 -8.83 -22.07
N ILE A 499 22.61 -7.77 -22.26
CA ILE A 499 21.57 -7.31 -21.36
C ILE A 499 20.21 -7.65 -22.00
N LYS A 500 19.24 -8.11 -21.20
CA LYS A 500 17.89 -8.38 -21.69
C LYS A 500 17.14 -7.06 -21.90
N VAL A 501 16.86 -6.74 -23.16
CA VAL A 501 16.17 -5.52 -23.58
C VAL A 501 14.76 -5.90 -24.04
N TRP A 502 13.76 -5.17 -23.54
CA TRP A 502 12.37 -5.32 -23.96
C TRP A 502 12.13 -4.42 -25.16
N LEU A 503 11.86 -5.03 -26.32
CA LEU A 503 11.56 -4.32 -27.57
C LEU A 503 10.05 -4.00 -27.67
N SER A 504 9.22 -4.77 -26.98
CA SER A 504 7.78 -4.51 -26.79
C SER A 504 7.26 -5.20 -25.53
N GLU A 505 5.98 -5.00 -25.18
CA GLU A 505 5.31 -5.68 -24.05
C GLU A 505 5.34 -7.22 -24.15
N HIS A 506 5.62 -7.77 -25.33
CA HIS A 506 5.61 -9.21 -25.59
C HIS A 506 6.93 -9.74 -26.17
N GLU A 507 7.92 -8.88 -26.38
CA GLU A 507 9.19 -9.24 -27.02
C GLU A 507 10.36 -8.73 -26.19
N SER A 508 11.21 -9.66 -25.77
CA SER A 508 12.48 -9.36 -25.11
C SER A 508 13.62 -10.07 -25.82
N ARG A 509 14.71 -9.35 -26.08
CA ARG A 509 15.91 -9.88 -26.74
C ARG A 509 17.13 -9.57 -25.89
N TRP A 510 18.05 -10.54 -25.77
CA TRP A 510 19.36 -10.29 -25.21
C TRP A 510 20.21 -9.56 -26.26
N MET A 511 20.70 -8.37 -25.91
CA MET A 511 21.53 -7.54 -26.78
C MET A 511 22.76 -7.08 -26.01
N THR A 512 23.92 -7.13 -26.65
CA THR A 512 25.11 -6.46 -26.13
C THR A 512 24.92 -4.94 -26.14
N PRO A 513 25.59 -4.17 -25.27
CA PRO A 513 25.46 -2.71 -25.27
C PRO A 513 25.84 -2.08 -26.62
N GLU A 514 26.74 -2.70 -27.39
CA GLU A 514 27.04 -2.28 -28.77
C GLU A 514 25.89 -2.55 -29.76
N GLU A 515 25.23 -3.70 -29.66
CA GLU A 515 24.04 -4.01 -30.47
C GLU A 515 22.88 -3.08 -30.13
N LEU A 516 22.70 -2.77 -28.84
CA LEU A 516 21.70 -1.81 -28.38
C LEU A 516 22.01 -0.40 -28.93
N ARG A 517 23.29 0.01 -28.92
CA ARG A 517 23.74 1.29 -29.49
C ARG A 517 23.48 1.34 -31.01
N ARG A 518 23.79 0.27 -31.75
CA ARG A 518 23.47 0.15 -33.18
C ARG A 518 21.97 0.17 -33.46
N ALA A 519 21.16 -0.54 -32.67
CA ALA A 519 19.71 -0.53 -32.80
C ALA A 519 19.11 0.86 -32.56
N SER A 520 19.62 1.59 -31.55
CA SER A 520 19.19 2.97 -31.26
C SER A 520 19.58 3.96 -32.37
N GLN A 521 20.75 3.78 -33.01
CA GLN A 521 21.19 4.60 -34.13
C GLN A 521 20.35 4.34 -35.38
N ALA A 522 20.05 3.08 -35.69
CA ALA A 522 19.18 2.73 -36.83
C ALA A 522 17.76 3.32 -36.71
N THR A 523 17.22 3.46 -35.49
CA THR A 523 15.92 4.13 -35.28
C THR A 523 15.99 5.65 -35.44
N ALA A 524 17.13 6.28 -35.17
CA ALA A 524 17.32 7.70 -35.38
C ALA A 524 17.34 8.04 -36.88
N ASP A 525 18.04 7.23 -37.69
CA ASP A 525 18.15 7.43 -39.14
C ASP A 525 16.81 7.28 -39.89
N VAL A 526 15.90 6.43 -39.38
CA VAL A 526 14.56 6.24 -39.94
C VAL A 526 13.63 7.43 -39.65
N ASN A 527 13.82 8.13 -38.53
CA ASN A 527 13.03 9.32 -38.20
C ASN A 527 13.48 10.56 -39.00
N ASP A 528 14.79 10.70 -39.27
CA ASP A 528 15.30 11.79 -40.12
C ASP A 528 14.85 11.64 -41.58
N SER A 529 14.64 10.41 -42.05
CA SER A 529 14.14 10.13 -43.41
C SER A 529 12.65 10.45 -43.61
N LYS A 530 11.89 10.65 -42.53
CA LYS A 530 10.43 10.88 -42.57
C LYS A 530 10.04 12.37 -42.47
N GLY A 531 11.00 13.26 -42.24
CA GLY A 531 10.79 14.69 -42.06
C GLY A 531 10.69 15.53 -43.34
N ASN A 532 10.79 14.95 -44.54
CA ASN A 532 11.00 15.72 -45.77
C ASN A 532 9.89 15.62 -46.85
N HIS A 533 8.66 15.29 -46.46
CA HIS A 533 7.49 15.48 -47.33
C HIS A 533 6.47 16.42 -46.70
N GLY A 534 6.73 17.71 -46.89
CA GLY A 534 5.74 18.78 -46.73
C GLY A 534 5.06 19.10 -48.06
N GLY A 535 3.75 19.38 -47.96
CA GLY A 535 2.98 20.18 -48.91
C GLY A 535 1.95 19.40 -49.71
N ASP A 536 0.67 19.45 -49.32
CA ASP A 536 -0.27 20.32 -50.04
C ASP A 536 -1.56 20.58 -49.23
N GLU A 537 -2.14 21.74 -49.47
CA GLU A 537 -3.22 22.42 -48.75
C GLU A 537 -4.61 21.77 -48.95
N GLY A 538 -5.56 22.07 -48.04
CA GLY A 538 -6.98 21.84 -48.33
C GLY A 538 -7.91 21.92 -47.12
N ALA A 539 -8.50 23.09 -46.92
CA ALA A 539 -9.62 23.34 -46.00
C ALA A 539 -10.89 22.55 -46.37
N CYS A 540 -11.74 22.26 -45.37
CA CYS A 540 -13.19 22.50 -45.35
C CYS A 540 -13.88 21.67 -44.25
N ASP A 541 -14.55 22.39 -43.34
CA ASP A 541 -15.90 22.20 -42.79
C ASP A 541 -16.53 20.80 -42.55
N THR A 542 -17.08 20.68 -41.34
CA THR A 542 -18.37 20.06 -40.91
C THR A 542 -19.00 18.98 -41.81
N ASP A 543 -19.40 17.83 -41.27
CA ASP A 543 -20.65 17.63 -40.54
C ASP A 543 -20.88 16.15 -40.17
N GLU A 544 -21.90 15.95 -39.33
CA GLU A 544 -22.43 14.70 -38.79
C GLU A 544 -22.94 13.65 -39.82
N HIS A 545 -23.16 12.45 -39.27
CA HIS A 545 -24.22 11.48 -39.59
C HIS A 545 -23.97 10.29 -40.56
N LEU A 546 -24.14 9.10 -39.94
CA LEU A 546 -24.96 7.95 -40.35
C LEU A 546 -24.70 7.19 -41.68
N TYR A 547 -24.48 5.89 -41.45
CA TYR A 547 -25.06 4.71 -42.13
C TYR A 547 -24.49 4.17 -43.46
N GLU A 548 -24.46 2.84 -43.44
CA GLU A 548 -24.74 1.88 -44.52
C GLU A 548 -23.64 1.46 -45.51
N ALA A 549 -23.49 0.13 -45.55
CA ALA A 549 -22.79 -0.62 -46.58
C ALA A 549 -23.42 -0.43 -47.96
N PRO A 550 -22.65 -0.71 -49.03
CA PRO A 550 -23.20 -1.65 -50.00
C PRO A 550 -22.19 -2.66 -50.57
N ARG A 551 -22.82 -3.70 -51.10
CA ARG A 551 -22.29 -4.88 -51.80
C ARG A 551 -21.63 -4.57 -53.15
N GLN A 552 -20.76 -5.52 -53.52
CA GLN A 552 -20.53 -6.10 -54.86
C GLN A 552 -19.96 -5.19 -55.96
N TRP A 553 -18.74 -5.52 -56.40
CA TRP A 553 -18.51 -5.82 -57.82
C TRP A 553 -17.47 -6.93 -57.99
N ALA A 554 -17.72 -7.73 -59.02
CA ALA A 554 -16.95 -8.88 -59.48
C ALA A 554 -15.87 -8.46 -60.48
N SER A 555 -14.79 -9.24 -60.57
CA SER A 555 -14.06 -9.50 -61.81
C SER A 555 -13.23 -10.79 -61.69
N GLU A 556 -13.71 -11.83 -62.37
CA GLU A 556 -13.00 -12.62 -63.40
C GLU A 556 -11.50 -12.95 -63.20
N VAL A 557 -11.22 -14.19 -62.73
CA VAL A 557 -10.58 -15.34 -63.43
C VAL A 557 -9.59 -14.98 -64.58
N PRO A 558 -8.35 -15.55 -64.70
CA PRO A 558 -8.19 -17.00 -64.82
C PRO A 558 -6.95 -17.71 -64.23
N ASN A 559 -7.25 -18.93 -63.74
CA ASN A 559 -6.60 -20.21 -64.02
C ASN A 559 -5.21 -20.19 -64.68
N ARG A 560 -4.26 -20.86 -64.02
CA ARG A 560 -3.34 -21.75 -64.73
C ARG A 560 -3.14 -23.05 -63.94
N ASN A 561 -3.69 -24.11 -64.52
CA ASN A 561 -3.59 -25.50 -64.09
C ASN A 561 -2.16 -26.06 -64.21
N GLU A 562 -1.99 -27.10 -63.42
CA GLU A 562 -1.01 -28.18 -63.39
C GLU A 562 -0.72 -28.86 -64.75
N SER A 563 0.49 -29.40 -64.87
CA SER A 563 0.84 -30.68 -65.54
C SER A 563 2.32 -30.98 -65.22
N CYS A 564 2.70 -32.03 -64.48
CA CYS A 564 2.83 -33.47 -64.82
C CYS A 564 3.88 -33.85 -65.89
N ALA A 565 4.56 -34.98 -65.62
CA ALA A 565 5.57 -35.76 -66.37
C ALA A 565 7.04 -35.44 -66.04
N GLU A 566 7.74 -36.28 -65.25
CA GLU A 566 8.47 -37.53 -65.61
C GLU A 566 9.77 -37.29 -66.39
N GLU A 567 10.91 -37.70 -65.82
CA GLU A 567 11.85 -38.65 -66.46
C GLU A 567 13.02 -39.07 -65.53
N ASP A 568 13.38 -40.34 -65.66
CA ASP A 568 14.46 -41.10 -65.02
C ASP A 568 15.87 -40.50 -65.21
N VAL A 569 16.74 -40.65 -64.19
CA VAL A 569 18.16 -40.95 -64.42
C VAL A 569 18.72 -41.85 -63.30
N VAL A 570 19.16 -43.03 -63.71
CA VAL A 570 19.94 -44.02 -62.96
C VAL A 570 21.42 -43.58 -62.89
N ALA A 571 22.04 -43.62 -61.70
CA ALA A 571 23.46 -43.96 -61.53
C ALA A 571 23.86 -44.15 -60.04
N SER A 572 24.22 -45.39 -59.68
CA SER A 572 25.25 -45.72 -58.68
C SER A 572 26.64 -45.61 -59.36
N PRO A 573 27.84 -45.81 -58.73
CA PRO A 573 28.13 -46.40 -57.41
C PRO A 573 29.32 -45.75 -56.63
N VAL A 574 29.69 -46.36 -55.49
CA VAL A 574 31.06 -46.77 -55.06
C VAL A 574 31.29 -46.57 -53.56
N ALA A 575 31.82 -47.65 -52.97
CA ALA A 575 32.10 -47.90 -51.57
C ALA A 575 33.37 -47.21 -51.03
N ALA A 576 33.44 -47.04 -49.71
CA ALA A 576 34.63 -47.37 -48.91
C ALA A 576 34.29 -47.46 -47.42
N ASN A 577 34.54 -48.65 -46.85
CA ASN A 577 34.66 -48.90 -45.42
C ASN A 577 35.97 -48.30 -44.89
N THR A 578 35.93 -47.62 -43.74
CA THR A 578 37.10 -47.49 -42.87
C THR A 578 36.69 -47.68 -41.42
N ILE A 579 37.19 -48.76 -40.83
CA ILE A 579 37.10 -49.08 -39.41
C ILE A 579 38.16 -48.25 -38.68
N SER A 580 37.79 -47.57 -37.60
CA SER A 580 38.75 -47.11 -36.60
C SER A 580 38.20 -47.30 -35.19
N THR A 581 38.86 -48.20 -34.49
CA THR A 581 38.68 -48.57 -33.09
C THR A 581 39.39 -47.53 -32.22
N VAL A 582 38.67 -46.84 -31.33
CA VAL A 582 39.26 -46.08 -30.21
C VAL A 582 38.44 -46.34 -28.94
N MET A 583 39.14 -46.72 -27.87
CA MET A 583 38.64 -46.96 -26.51
C MET A 583 38.23 -45.65 -25.81
N PRO A 584 37.23 -45.64 -24.90
CA PRO A 584 36.78 -44.43 -24.25
C PRO A 584 37.57 -44.15 -22.97
N SER A 585 37.92 -42.88 -22.75
CA SER A 585 38.26 -42.34 -21.43
C SER A 585 37.31 -41.17 -21.10
N SER A 586 37.07 -41.03 -19.80
CA SER A 586 35.91 -40.43 -19.15
C SER A 586 35.88 -38.90 -19.10
N SER A 587 34.84 -38.29 -19.68
CA SER A 587 34.29 -36.98 -19.30
C SER A 587 32.91 -36.78 -19.96
N SER A 588 31.82 -37.14 -19.25
CA SER A 588 30.50 -37.37 -19.83
C SER A 588 29.45 -36.31 -19.44
N SER A 589 29.43 -35.18 -20.14
CA SER A 589 28.22 -34.34 -20.21
C SER A 589 28.07 -33.63 -21.56
N SER A 590 29.14 -33.06 -22.13
CA SER A 590 29.09 -32.38 -23.45
C SER A 590 29.12 -33.36 -24.63
N THR A 591 29.88 -34.45 -24.53
CA THR A 591 29.99 -35.47 -25.60
C THR A 591 28.70 -36.28 -25.77
N ALA A 592 27.88 -36.39 -24.73
CA ALA A 592 26.62 -37.13 -24.76
C ALA A 592 25.52 -36.41 -25.54
N MET A 593 25.50 -35.07 -25.54
CA MET A 593 24.54 -34.30 -26.36
C MET A 593 24.89 -34.37 -27.84
N SER A 594 26.17 -34.19 -28.21
CA SER A 594 26.63 -34.32 -29.60
C SER A 594 26.43 -35.73 -30.17
N ALA A 595 26.69 -36.78 -29.39
CA ALA A 595 26.43 -38.17 -29.81
C ALA A 595 24.92 -38.51 -29.90
N ALA A 596 24.09 -37.94 -29.01
CA ALA A 596 22.63 -38.10 -29.10
C ALA A 596 22.03 -37.36 -30.30
N GLN A 597 22.63 -36.25 -30.73
CA GLN A 597 22.25 -35.48 -31.90
C GLN A 597 22.68 -36.18 -33.21
N ALA A 598 23.87 -36.78 -33.24
CA ALA A 598 24.33 -37.63 -34.34
C ALA A 598 23.50 -38.92 -34.49
N ALA A 599 23.09 -39.56 -33.38
CA ALA A 599 22.20 -40.73 -33.39
C ALA A 599 20.75 -40.38 -33.76
N ALA A 600 20.27 -39.18 -33.39
CA ALA A 600 18.96 -38.67 -33.81
C ALA A 600 18.91 -38.40 -35.32
N GLN A 601 19.99 -37.88 -35.90
CA GLN A 601 20.12 -37.67 -37.35
C GLN A 601 20.16 -39.00 -38.13
N ALA A 602 20.75 -40.06 -37.57
CA ALA A 602 20.79 -41.38 -38.21
C ALA A 602 19.43 -42.11 -38.27
N ALA A 603 18.46 -41.73 -37.43
CA ALA A 603 17.11 -42.33 -37.38
C ALA A 603 15.99 -41.38 -37.85
N GLY A 604 16.33 -40.19 -38.35
CA GLY A 604 15.34 -39.17 -38.73
C GLY A 604 14.53 -38.63 -37.55
N ALA A 605 15.05 -38.72 -36.33
CA ALA A 605 14.38 -38.26 -35.11
C ALA A 605 14.60 -36.75 -34.91
N THR A 606 13.52 -36.00 -34.75
CA THR A 606 13.56 -34.58 -34.38
C THR A 606 13.08 -34.43 -32.93
N PRO A 607 13.95 -33.96 -32.00
CA PRO A 607 13.51 -33.65 -30.64
C PRO A 607 12.55 -32.45 -30.65
N ALA A 608 11.90 -32.20 -29.51
CA ALA A 608 11.13 -30.98 -29.33
C ALA A 608 12.04 -29.76 -29.55
N GLN A 609 11.67 -28.90 -30.50
CA GLN A 609 12.44 -27.69 -30.83
C GLN A 609 11.81 -26.49 -30.12
N PRO A 610 12.53 -25.78 -29.23
CA PRO A 610 12.08 -24.50 -28.70
C PRO A 610 12.06 -23.44 -29.82
N ASP A 611 11.16 -22.46 -29.71
CA ASP A 611 11.09 -21.24 -30.53
C ASP A 611 10.78 -21.39 -32.04
N ALA A 612 10.68 -22.62 -32.56
CA ALA A 612 10.26 -22.86 -33.95
C ALA A 612 8.81 -22.41 -34.23
N VAL A 613 8.01 -22.15 -33.18
CA VAL A 613 6.64 -21.60 -33.27
C VAL A 613 6.64 -20.09 -33.50
N SER A 614 7.75 -19.37 -33.27
CA SER A 614 7.83 -17.92 -33.52
C SER A 614 7.67 -17.57 -35.01
N ALA A 615 8.12 -18.43 -35.93
CA ALA A 615 7.85 -18.29 -37.36
C ALA A 615 6.40 -18.64 -37.76
N ALA A 616 5.66 -19.36 -36.91
CA ALA A 616 4.23 -19.60 -37.09
C ALA A 616 3.36 -18.49 -36.48
N ARG A 617 3.90 -17.72 -35.51
CA ARG A 617 3.27 -16.51 -34.96
C ARG A 617 3.31 -15.31 -35.91
N SER A 618 4.22 -15.32 -36.89
CA SER A 618 4.23 -14.33 -37.99
C SER A 618 3.18 -14.59 -39.07
N ILE A 619 2.43 -15.70 -38.99
CA ILE A 619 1.29 -15.93 -39.88
C ILE A 619 0.13 -15.13 -39.29
N SER A 620 -0.29 -14.08 -39.99
CA SER A 620 -1.47 -13.31 -39.61
C SER A 620 -2.65 -14.26 -39.39
N LEU A 621 -3.35 -14.09 -38.27
CA LEU A 621 -4.53 -14.91 -38.00
C LEU A 621 -5.51 -14.74 -39.15
N GLN A 622 -5.95 -15.86 -39.72
CA GLN A 622 -6.90 -15.85 -40.85
C GLN A 622 -8.27 -15.25 -40.47
N SER A 623 -8.55 -15.08 -39.18
CA SER A 623 -9.76 -14.44 -38.65
C SER A 623 -9.52 -13.84 -37.25
N PRO A 624 -10.12 -12.68 -36.92
CA PRO A 624 -10.11 -12.14 -35.56
C PRO A 624 -10.82 -13.04 -34.54
N MET A 625 -11.70 -13.95 -34.98
CA MET A 625 -12.35 -14.93 -34.08
C MET A 625 -11.38 -15.99 -33.55
N LEU A 626 -10.20 -16.15 -34.16
CA LEU A 626 -9.18 -17.12 -33.74
C LEU A 626 -8.13 -16.50 -32.81
N ARG A 627 -8.34 -15.28 -32.33
CA ARG A 627 -7.41 -14.61 -31.41
C ARG A 627 -7.24 -15.41 -30.12
N ASP A 628 -8.33 -15.93 -29.58
CA ASP A 628 -8.32 -16.70 -28.33
C ASP A 628 -7.64 -18.08 -28.52
N GLU A 629 -7.69 -18.67 -29.72
CA GLU A 629 -6.99 -19.93 -30.06
C GLU A 629 -5.46 -19.81 -30.08
N THR A 630 -4.92 -18.59 -30.02
CA THR A 630 -3.48 -18.36 -29.82
C THR A 630 -3.08 -18.32 -28.35
N GLU A 631 -4.04 -18.07 -27.45
CA GLU A 631 -3.83 -18.11 -26.01
C GLU A 631 -3.58 -19.56 -25.58
N GLY A 632 -2.46 -19.80 -24.89
CA GLY A 632 -2.11 -21.14 -24.41
C GLY A 632 -1.43 -22.08 -25.42
N ARG A 633 -1.09 -21.61 -26.64
CA ARG A 633 -0.27 -22.43 -27.56
C ARG A 633 1.11 -22.71 -26.99
N PRO A 634 1.59 -23.97 -27.01
CA PRO A 634 2.92 -24.32 -26.51
C PRO A 634 4.01 -23.60 -27.33
N SER A 635 5.09 -23.19 -26.66
CA SER A 635 6.25 -22.52 -27.28
C SER A 635 7.20 -23.48 -28.02
N TYR A 636 6.95 -24.78 -27.92
CA TYR A 636 7.80 -25.84 -28.47
C TYR A 636 7.02 -26.68 -29.49
N LEU A 637 7.72 -27.13 -30.54
CA LEU A 637 7.17 -28.13 -31.46
C LEU A 637 7.18 -29.52 -30.81
N ALA A 638 6.20 -30.35 -31.18
CA ALA A 638 6.15 -31.73 -30.75
C ALA A 638 7.34 -32.53 -31.34
N PRO A 639 7.92 -33.47 -30.58
CA PRO A 639 8.95 -34.36 -31.11
C PRO A 639 8.38 -35.21 -32.24
N SER A 640 9.13 -35.38 -33.33
CA SER A 640 8.65 -36.10 -34.52
C SER A 640 9.72 -36.98 -35.14
N PHE A 641 9.32 -37.94 -35.99
CA PHE A 641 10.24 -38.80 -36.74
C PHE A 641 9.90 -38.74 -38.23
N VAL A 642 10.95 -38.73 -39.05
CA VAL A 642 10.82 -38.78 -40.51
C VAL A 642 10.89 -40.23 -40.96
N GLY A 643 9.80 -40.73 -41.57
CA GLY A 643 9.73 -42.05 -42.18
C GLY A 643 9.12 -43.16 -41.30
N ARG A 644 9.09 -44.38 -41.83
CA ARG A 644 8.60 -45.59 -41.13
C ARG A 644 9.79 -46.41 -40.68
N HIS A 645 9.83 -46.73 -39.40
CA HIS A 645 10.95 -47.45 -38.78
C HIS A 645 10.45 -48.65 -37.99
N GLU A 646 11.28 -49.68 -37.87
CA GLU A 646 11.00 -50.80 -36.98
C GLU A 646 11.05 -50.38 -35.51
N SER A 647 10.33 -51.11 -34.65
CA SER A 647 10.24 -50.82 -33.22
C SER A 647 11.59 -50.85 -32.51
N SER A 648 12.50 -51.71 -32.94
CA SER A 648 13.88 -51.83 -32.42
C SER A 648 14.70 -50.57 -32.71
N THR A 649 14.56 -49.98 -33.91
CA THR A 649 15.22 -48.73 -34.31
C THR A 649 14.67 -47.55 -33.51
N LEU A 650 13.35 -47.47 -33.31
CA LEU A 650 12.72 -46.43 -32.50
C LEU A 650 13.13 -46.51 -31.02
N GLN A 651 13.30 -47.71 -30.47
CA GLN A 651 13.74 -47.92 -29.10
C GLN A 651 15.20 -47.53 -28.84
N ARG A 652 16.06 -47.59 -29.87
CA ARG A 652 17.47 -47.18 -29.77
C ARG A 652 17.67 -45.67 -29.85
N SER A 653 16.63 -44.93 -30.24
CA SER A 653 16.69 -43.48 -30.31
C SER A 653 16.71 -42.84 -28.92
N SER A 654 17.36 -41.68 -28.82
CA SER A 654 17.42 -40.87 -27.60
C SER A 654 16.12 -40.10 -27.31
N VAL A 655 15.18 -40.07 -28.27
CA VAL A 655 13.93 -39.30 -28.21
C VAL A 655 12.76 -40.23 -27.89
N VAL A 656 12.09 -39.99 -26.77
CA VAL A 656 10.91 -40.77 -26.38
C VAL A 656 9.69 -40.30 -27.18
N LEU A 657 9.13 -41.17 -28.02
CA LEU A 657 7.99 -40.86 -28.88
C LEU A 657 6.62 -41.03 -28.21
N SER A 658 6.53 -41.90 -27.21
CA SER A 658 5.26 -42.16 -26.53
C SER A 658 4.91 -40.97 -25.64
N ALA A 659 3.86 -40.24 -26.00
CA ALA A 659 3.34 -39.13 -25.20
C ALA A 659 2.98 -39.58 -23.78
N ASP A 660 2.43 -40.79 -23.61
CA ASP A 660 2.13 -41.37 -22.29
C ASP A 660 3.41 -41.60 -21.47
N LYS A 661 4.50 -42.09 -22.08
CA LYS A 661 5.79 -42.21 -21.40
C LYS A 661 6.40 -40.85 -21.05
N LEU A 662 6.34 -39.87 -21.95
CA LEU A 662 6.81 -38.51 -21.67
C LEU A 662 6.05 -37.87 -20.50
N ALA A 663 4.74 -38.08 -20.43
CA ALA A 663 3.91 -37.56 -19.34
C ALA A 663 4.17 -38.28 -18.00
N ARG A 664 4.46 -39.58 -18.01
CA ARG A 664 4.68 -40.37 -16.78
C ARG A 664 6.08 -40.24 -16.20
N TYR A 665 7.09 -39.96 -17.04
CA TYR A 665 8.49 -39.92 -16.62
C TYR A 665 9.08 -38.53 -16.85
N PRO A 666 8.69 -37.53 -16.03
CA PRO A 666 9.22 -36.20 -16.16
C PRO A 666 10.71 -36.19 -15.77
N LYS A 667 11.52 -35.44 -16.52
CA LYS A 667 12.94 -35.19 -16.19
C LYS A 667 13.02 -34.24 -14.99
N THR A 668 12.69 -34.74 -13.81
CA THR A 668 12.78 -34.00 -12.54
C THR A 668 14.10 -34.31 -11.85
N HIS A 669 14.66 -33.31 -11.16
CA HIS A 669 15.78 -33.53 -10.26
C HIS A 669 15.29 -34.29 -9.02
N SER A 670 15.97 -35.37 -8.65
CA SER A 670 15.62 -36.19 -7.48
C SER A 670 16.09 -35.61 -6.15
N HIS A 671 17.04 -34.67 -6.19
CA HIS A 671 17.56 -34.03 -4.98
C HIS A 671 16.67 -32.87 -4.55
N MET A 672 16.54 -32.69 -3.23
CA MET A 672 15.88 -31.51 -2.68
C MET A 672 16.77 -30.28 -2.96
N PRO A 673 16.20 -29.15 -3.38
CA PRO A 673 16.97 -27.94 -3.62
C PRO A 673 17.71 -27.52 -2.34
N GLN A 674 18.98 -27.14 -2.49
CA GLN A 674 19.77 -26.68 -1.37
C GLN A 674 19.37 -25.25 -1.02
N LEU A 675 18.74 -25.08 0.16
CA LEU A 675 18.32 -23.76 0.64
C LEU A 675 19.38 -23.19 1.59
N PRO A 676 19.69 -21.88 1.52
CA PRO A 676 20.52 -21.22 2.51
C PRO A 676 19.84 -21.23 3.89
N PRO A 677 20.58 -21.03 5.00
CA PRO A 677 20.00 -20.94 6.34
C PRO A 677 18.98 -19.79 6.43
N VAL A 678 18.07 -19.88 7.40
CA VAL A 678 17.06 -18.84 7.64
C VAL A 678 17.75 -17.54 8.09
N ASP A 679 17.45 -16.42 7.42
CA ASP A 679 17.86 -15.09 7.88
C ASP A 679 16.85 -14.57 8.92
N TYR A 680 17.12 -14.84 10.20
CA TYR A 680 16.31 -14.40 11.34
C TYR A 680 16.29 -12.88 11.50
N GLU A 681 17.33 -12.17 11.03
CA GLU A 681 17.38 -10.72 11.07
C GLU A 681 16.37 -10.11 10.08
N LEU A 682 16.31 -10.61 8.86
CA LEU A 682 15.31 -10.17 7.89
C LEU A 682 13.89 -10.48 8.37
N TYR A 683 13.66 -11.67 8.95
CA TYR A 683 12.37 -12.03 9.54
C TYR A 683 11.93 -11.05 10.64
N ASP A 684 12.83 -10.75 11.59
CA ASP A 684 12.60 -9.81 12.68
C ASP A 684 12.32 -8.39 12.18
N LEU A 685 13.14 -7.87 11.26
CA LEU A 685 12.99 -6.52 10.70
C LEU A 685 11.66 -6.36 9.95
N CYS A 686 11.32 -7.27 9.04
CA CYS A 686 10.07 -7.22 8.30
C CYS A 686 8.84 -7.37 9.20
N THR A 687 8.91 -8.22 10.23
CA THR A 687 7.82 -8.39 11.20
C THR A 687 7.61 -7.13 12.05
N ARG A 688 8.69 -6.45 12.46
CA ARG A 688 8.61 -5.22 13.26
C ARG A 688 8.20 -3.99 12.45
N LEU A 689 8.54 -3.96 11.16
CA LEU A 689 8.23 -2.84 10.28
C LEU A 689 6.89 -2.98 9.55
N GLY A 690 6.34 -4.19 9.44
CA GLY A 690 5.11 -4.42 8.68
C GLY A 690 5.27 -4.29 7.18
N VAL A 691 6.50 -4.44 6.66
CA VAL A 691 6.82 -4.29 5.23
C VAL A 691 7.27 -5.63 4.69
N GLY A 692 6.66 -6.08 3.58
CA GLY A 692 6.94 -7.39 3.00
C GLY A 692 6.57 -8.58 3.90
N GLN A 693 5.72 -8.34 4.91
CA GLN A 693 5.36 -9.34 5.92
C GLN A 693 4.77 -10.61 5.29
N GLN A 694 3.91 -10.47 4.27
CA GLN A 694 3.30 -11.63 3.60
C GLN A 694 4.35 -12.52 2.92
N ALA A 695 5.32 -11.92 2.19
CA ALA A 695 6.38 -12.68 1.52
C ALA A 695 7.29 -13.40 2.53
N ILE A 696 7.66 -12.69 3.60
CA ILE A 696 8.52 -13.23 4.66
C ILE A 696 7.83 -14.33 5.46
N LEU A 697 6.55 -14.15 5.82
CA LEU A 697 5.78 -15.19 6.50
C LEU A 697 5.63 -16.43 5.61
N TYR A 698 5.31 -16.25 4.32
CA TYR A 698 5.16 -17.36 3.38
C TYR A 698 6.45 -18.18 3.25
N HIS A 699 7.61 -17.54 3.13
CA HIS A 699 8.88 -18.22 2.91
C HIS A 699 9.55 -18.75 4.19
N TYR A 700 9.51 -18.01 5.30
CA TYR A 700 10.29 -18.33 6.49
C TYR A 700 9.51 -18.95 7.65
N HIS A 701 8.21 -18.68 7.80
CA HIS A 701 7.49 -19.05 9.03
C HIS A 701 7.55 -20.56 9.33
N GLU A 702 7.21 -21.40 8.35
CA GLU A 702 7.26 -22.86 8.51
C GLU A 702 8.68 -23.41 8.69
N ARG A 703 9.67 -22.77 8.05
CA ARG A 703 11.09 -23.16 8.19
C ARG A 703 11.57 -22.90 9.62
N ILE A 704 11.27 -21.73 10.17
CA ILE A 704 11.56 -21.36 11.55
C ILE A 704 10.90 -22.35 12.51
N LEU A 705 9.61 -22.64 12.35
CA LEU A 705 8.92 -23.58 13.22
C LEU A 705 9.57 -24.98 13.19
N ARG A 706 9.98 -25.47 12.02
CA ARG A 706 10.66 -26.77 11.90
C ARG A 706 12.04 -26.77 12.57
N GLU A 707 12.86 -25.73 12.33
CA GLU A 707 14.18 -25.60 12.94
C GLU A 707 14.08 -25.52 14.47
N TRP A 708 13.17 -24.72 14.99
CA TRP A 708 12.98 -24.55 16.44
C TRP A 708 12.39 -25.80 17.12
N ARG A 709 11.48 -26.54 16.46
CA ARG A 709 11.01 -27.85 16.97
C ARG A 709 12.15 -28.87 17.04
N ALA A 710 13.01 -28.92 16.02
CA ALA A 710 14.19 -29.79 16.01
C ALA A 710 15.20 -29.41 17.10
N GLU A 711 15.43 -28.10 17.29
CA GLU A 711 16.32 -27.59 18.34
C GLU A 711 15.79 -27.93 19.75
N LEU A 712 14.48 -27.79 19.99
CA LEU A 712 13.87 -28.20 21.26
C LEU A 712 14.04 -29.70 21.54
N GLN A 713 13.83 -30.55 20.52
CA GLN A 713 14.03 -32.00 20.64
C GLN A 713 15.49 -32.34 20.93
N ARG A 714 16.43 -31.63 20.29
CA ARG A 714 17.87 -31.78 20.51
C ARG A 714 18.24 -31.45 21.95
N ARG A 715 17.78 -30.31 22.49
CA ARG A 715 18.02 -29.89 23.88
C ARG A 715 17.43 -30.87 24.89
N ARG A 716 16.20 -31.34 24.66
CA ARG A 716 15.57 -32.37 25.51
C ARG A 716 16.36 -33.68 25.51
N SER A 717 16.87 -34.09 24.35
CA SER A 717 17.69 -35.30 24.21
C SER A 717 19.01 -35.15 24.98
N LEU A 718 19.70 -34.02 24.83
CA LEU A 718 20.93 -33.69 25.57
C LEU A 718 20.71 -33.69 27.09
N HIS A 719 19.62 -33.08 27.57
CA HIS A 719 19.32 -33.09 29.00
C HIS A 719 19.03 -34.51 29.52
N SER A 720 18.42 -35.36 28.68
CA SER A 720 18.14 -36.76 29.04
C SER A 720 19.39 -37.66 29.05
N SER A 721 20.39 -37.37 28.20
CA SER A 721 21.66 -38.11 28.17
C SER A 721 22.57 -37.71 29.33
N ASP A 722 22.62 -36.43 29.67
CA ASP A 722 23.40 -35.91 30.81
C ASP A 722 22.93 -36.54 32.14
N ARG A 723 21.60 -36.69 32.30
CA ARG A 723 21.01 -37.42 33.44
C ARG A 723 21.36 -38.90 33.51
N ARG A 724 21.75 -39.54 32.39
CA ARG A 724 22.11 -40.97 32.37
C ARG A 724 23.60 -41.21 32.58
N GLY A 725 24.43 -40.17 32.67
CA GLY A 725 25.86 -40.30 33.00
C GLY A 725 26.66 -41.16 32.01
N ILE A 726 26.16 -41.39 30.79
CA ILE A 726 26.89 -42.09 29.73
C ILE A 726 27.75 -41.06 29.03
N GLY A 727 28.91 -40.80 29.62
CA GLY A 727 29.96 -39.95 29.06
C GLY A 727 30.57 -40.58 27.81
N ASP A 728 30.87 -39.70 26.85
CA ASP A 728 31.67 -39.92 25.64
C ASP A 728 31.08 -40.81 24.55
N VAL A 729 31.09 -40.26 23.32
CA VAL A 729 31.35 -40.92 21.99
C VAL A 729 30.52 -40.30 20.84
N ALA A 730 29.49 -39.47 21.08
CA ALA A 730 28.64 -38.96 19.98
C ALA A 730 28.71 -37.44 19.69
N GLU A 731 29.80 -36.77 20.01
CA GLU A 731 29.92 -35.30 19.86
C GLU A 731 30.23 -34.82 18.42
N GLY A 732 30.62 -35.73 17.51
CA GLY A 732 31.22 -35.34 16.23
C GLY A 732 30.26 -35.04 15.05
N VAL A 733 29.00 -35.46 15.07
CA VAL A 733 28.16 -35.46 13.84
C VAL A 733 26.93 -34.54 13.91
N SER A 734 26.52 -34.08 15.09
CA SER A 734 25.29 -33.27 15.26
C SER A 734 25.51 -31.78 15.56
N ALA A 735 26.76 -31.31 15.67
CA ALA A 735 27.06 -29.91 16.01
C ALA A 735 26.70 -28.91 14.90
N SER A 736 26.61 -29.36 13.63
CA SER A 736 26.39 -28.48 12.47
C SER A 736 24.97 -27.90 12.33
N ARG A 737 24.05 -28.18 13.26
CA ARG A 737 22.62 -27.83 13.10
C ARG A 737 22.02 -27.04 14.27
N ALA A 738 22.85 -26.59 15.21
CA ALA A 738 22.38 -25.77 16.32
C ALA A 738 22.08 -24.33 15.85
N ILE A 739 20.98 -23.75 16.35
CA ILE A 739 20.62 -22.35 16.10
C ILE A 739 21.62 -21.44 16.80
N ASP A 740 22.07 -20.37 16.14
CA ASP A 740 22.97 -19.37 16.72
C ASP A 740 22.32 -18.74 17.97
N PRO A 741 23.02 -18.66 19.13
CA PRO A 741 22.50 -17.96 20.31
C PRO A 741 22.07 -16.52 20.04
N ALA A 742 22.69 -15.81 19.09
CA ALA A 742 22.27 -14.46 18.71
C ALA A 742 20.86 -14.45 18.09
N ASP A 743 20.54 -15.45 17.28
CA ASP A 743 19.22 -15.61 16.67
C ASP A 743 18.16 -16.07 17.68
N VAL A 744 18.57 -16.89 18.66
CA VAL A 744 17.70 -17.23 19.80
C VAL A 744 17.32 -15.96 20.57
N GLN A 745 18.30 -15.11 20.91
CA GLN A 745 18.04 -13.84 21.60
C GLN A 745 17.15 -12.90 20.78
N ARG A 746 17.36 -12.83 19.46
CA ARG A 746 16.55 -12.04 18.55
C ARG A 746 15.09 -12.50 18.53
N MET A 747 14.86 -13.80 18.38
CA MET A 747 13.50 -14.36 18.38
C MET A 747 12.82 -14.22 19.74
N VAL A 748 13.57 -14.35 20.85
CA VAL A 748 13.05 -14.07 22.20
C VAL A 748 12.68 -12.60 22.34
N ALA A 749 13.49 -11.66 21.83
CA ALA A 749 13.19 -10.24 21.83
C ALA A 749 11.97 -9.90 20.95
N LEU A 750 11.79 -10.61 19.82
CA LEU A 750 10.62 -10.51 18.96
C LEU A 750 9.36 -11.01 19.67
N VAL A 751 9.42 -12.18 20.30
CA VAL A 751 8.29 -12.77 21.03
C VAL A 751 7.89 -11.94 22.25
N ARG A 752 8.86 -11.36 22.96
CA ARG A 752 8.59 -10.50 24.12
C ARG A 752 8.11 -9.09 23.75
N ASP A 753 8.16 -8.73 22.47
CA ASP A 753 7.68 -7.43 22.02
C ASP A 753 6.15 -7.35 22.08
N ARG A 754 5.65 -6.52 22.98
CA ARG A 754 4.21 -6.34 23.21
C ARG A 754 3.51 -5.45 22.20
N SER A 755 4.26 -4.79 21.32
CA SER A 755 3.68 -4.05 20.18
C SER A 755 3.28 -4.96 19.03
N LEU A 756 3.62 -6.25 19.09
CA LEU A 756 3.35 -7.22 18.04
C LEU A 756 2.43 -8.33 18.54
N GLN A 757 1.61 -8.84 17.63
CA GLN A 757 0.87 -10.08 17.82
C GLN A 757 1.49 -11.16 16.94
N LEU A 758 2.10 -12.15 17.57
CA LEU A 758 2.67 -13.31 16.88
C LEU A 758 1.80 -14.54 17.07
N ALA A 759 1.93 -15.52 16.17
CA ALA A 759 1.24 -16.79 16.27
C ALA A 759 1.54 -17.48 17.62
N PRO A 760 0.53 -17.98 18.35
CA PRO A 760 0.72 -18.53 19.70
C PRO A 760 1.63 -19.78 19.71
N GLU A 761 1.66 -20.53 18.60
CA GLU A 761 2.57 -21.65 18.43
C GLU A 761 4.04 -21.19 18.41
N LEU A 762 4.37 -20.14 17.64
CA LEU A 762 5.71 -19.58 17.58
C LEU A 762 6.14 -19.06 18.95
N VAL A 763 5.26 -18.33 19.65
CA VAL A 763 5.50 -17.80 21.01
C VAL A 763 5.85 -18.95 21.96
N SER A 764 5.00 -19.97 22.03
CA SER A 764 5.17 -21.10 22.95
C SER A 764 6.45 -21.90 22.65
N LEU A 765 6.78 -22.06 21.37
CA LEU A 765 7.96 -22.79 20.93
C LEU A 765 9.25 -22.05 21.29
N VAL A 766 9.30 -20.73 21.03
CA VAL A 766 10.45 -19.90 21.34
C VAL A 766 10.67 -19.81 22.86
N GLU A 767 9.60 -19.66 23.64
CA GLU A 767 9.67 -19.68 25.11
C GLU A 767 10.19 -21.04 25.63
N ALA A 768 9.72 -22.15 25.06
CA ALA A 768 10.16 -23.48 25.46
C ALA A 768 11.64 -23.75 25.12
N VAL A 769 12.12 -23.28 23.96
CA VAL A 769 13.55 -23.38 23.57
C VAL A 769 14.42 -22.45 24.41
N ALA A 770 13.93 -21.26 24.78
CA ALA A 770 14.66 -20.36 25.65
C ALA A 770 14.74 -20.85 27.11
N ALA A 771 13.75 -21.64 27.55
CA ALA A 771 13.73 -22.24 28.89
C ALA A 771 14.52 -23.56 29.00
N ALA A 772 14.71 -24.26 27.88
CA ALA A 772 15.47 -25.50 27.78
C ALA A 772 16.95 -25.25 27.53
#